data_AF-A0A7W2TD63-F1
#
_entry.id   AF-A0A7W2TD63-F1
#
_cell.length_a   1.000
_cell.length_b   1.000
_cell.length_c   1.000
_cell.angle_alpha   90.00
_cell.angle_beta   90.00
_cell.angle_gamma   90.00
#
_symmetry.space_group_name_H-M   'P 1'
#
loop_
_entity.id
_entity.type
_entity.pdbx_description
1 polymer ?
#
loop_
_entity_poly.entity_id
_entity_poly.type
_entity_poly.pdbx_seq_one_letter_code
_entity_poly.pdbx_strand_id
1 'polypeptide(L)'
;MKTVIDNKALQDKFISMHEDVFSKTIVKPLLEKMFNAKVEFVGGHGEKGKDLIVHNKDQFNFPDIKGIQVKKISPKINSAIRSFQQLINQISQMKFEGIICEETGNELIIKDRIFITPYLIGQKVIENHKGAFKALLNENIKIIDGYRINELLNIHFPELIYKVLDDKDIIKSNVVPMLNNSMLMKALSLNKTENLCDIYCDVKFEIGSKKYLKYFKNKLTIKDKNLNVLFSLNKAQKLEADNLFIKEDLGMYLYSKDALSKAFDSQLIDSLSEKSEELATEASEKMKHIKSTITNSRFKESFPANITNDLVNRFLKEQEEEKDSLSATDFRVLELLCELNKERLEHLKQFRVIQGQKESTGISVPIDIKQYCEKLEYLKSQLSKLELNISTNLSSYLELTKRLLSHIKMLSKFEKEITFSDYKNNEVVITGSINYPIEKVFSTKLNISVLGDAGSGKTTNLQVYAQNLLQNESKGMVFFSTLNKIAELTDERESKNLLIGMHSYLRSLGSNTSYPDFEKQLTSEKAVIILDSIDEAIVRYPWIISAVSKLKSYLSKCQIITSSRYSVDEVHNLDFVNISLLPFTNQQKREFFTKWFSVYGDDSTNYAESIMEHLTKHSKLNEIVTNPLSATILATLCVNNIPLPTTESSLYKKRFDLLSGKFDLYKGIKRTKSDPDVILELSRLLAFEVHLKEIRSFSLNTAKSLLMNLNRAIENIDLVLEELVFPAEILIPNSNGEYGFGHLRFQEYLASVELSHKKSFSYSKLIKSGWWRDSIILYAQHSNDVDWIINDAQIAGYVTKYKDLLDKVISFQTEETKKKLTTRINIALADERVEFDSDFDFEIDESDNDNDKNDGMLFEQPNEYF
;
A
#
# COMPACT_ATOMS: atom_id res chain seq x y z
N MET A 1 10.71 -9.85 -15.76
CA MET A 1 11.66 -8.93 -15.10
C MET A 1 13.08 -9.45 -15.33
N LYS A 2 13.98 -8.68 -15.94
CA LYS A 2 15.42 -8.99 -15.84
C LYS A 2 15.85 -8.49 -14.46
N THR A 3 16.20 -9.40 -13.56
CA THR A 3 16.69 -9.08 -12.21
C THR A 3 17.95 -8.22 -12.36
N VAL A 4 17.88 -6.94 -11.99
CA VAL A 4 19.06 -6.06 -12.00
C VAL A 4 19.79 -6.31 -10.69
N ILE A 5 20.69 -7.28 -10.69
CA ILE A 5 21.53 -7.59 -9.53
C ILE A 5 22.46 -6.40 -9.30
N ASP A 6 22.52 -5.90 -8.07
CA ASP A 6 23.41 -4.79 -7.70
C ASP A 6 24.88 -5.19 -7.97
N ASN A 7 25.49 -4.50 -8.95
CA ASN A 7 26.88 -4.70 -9.33
C ASN A 7 27.84 -4.58 -8.13
N LYS A 8 27.48 -3.81 -7.10
CA LYS A 8 28.28 -3.64 -5.90
C LYS A 8 28.30 -4.90 -5.03
N ALA A 9 27.16 -5.55 -4.81
CA ALA A 9 27.08 -6.77 -4.00
C ALA A 9 27.90 -7.92 -4.61
N LEU A 10 27.82 -8.07 -5.94
CA LEU A 10 28.59 -9.06 -6.68
C LEU A 10 30.10 -8.78 -6.61
N GLN A 11 30.48 -7.51 -6.73
CA GLN A 11 31.87 -7.08 -6.59
C GLN A 11 32.42 -7.30 -5.16
N ASP A 12 31.64 -6.95 -4.12
CA ASP A 12 32.03 -7.19 -2.73
C ASP A 12 32.25 -8.69 -2.47
N LYS A 13 31.43 -9.56 -3.07
CA LYS A 13 31.61 -11.01 -3.03
C LYS A 13 32.92 -11.43 -3.68
N PHE A 14 33.25 -10.93 -4.87
CA PHE A 14 34.53 -11.22 -5.54
C PHE A 14 35.73 -10.79 -4.69
N ILE A 15 35.63 -9.62 -4.06
CA ILE A 15 36.67 -9.09 -3.19
C ILE A 15 36.81 -9.94 -1.92
N SER A 16 35.73 -10.56 -1.41
CA SER A 16 35.80 -11.43 -0.24
C SER A 16 36.46 -12.80 -0.49
N MET A 17 36.44 -13.31 -1.74
CA MET A 17 36.98 -14.62 -2.09
C MET A 17 38.51 -14.65 -2.09
N HIS A 18 39.14 -15.77 -1.74
CA HIS A 18 40.57 -15.97 -1.99
C HIS A 18 40.89 -15.95 -3.49
N GLU A 19 42.09 -15.52 -3.89
CA GLU A 19 42.49 -15.34 -5.30
C GLU A 19 42.27 -16.60 -6.15
N ASP A 20 42.77 -17.76 -5.71
CA ASP A 20 42.55 -19.05 -6.37
C ASP A 20 41.08 -19.44 -6.49
N VAL A 21 40.31 -19.16 -5.43
CA VAL A 21 38.88 -19.47 -5.41
C VAL A 21 38.18 -18.63 -6.46
N PHE A 22 38.43 -17.31 -6.47
CA PHE A 22 37.89 -16.39 -7.46
C PHE A 22 38.26 -16.80 -8.90
N SER A 23 39.53 -17.15 -9.13
CA SER A 23 40.02 -17.63 -10.43
C SER A 23 39.30 -18.90 -10.89
N LYS A 24 39.13 -19.89 -10.00
CA LYS A 24 38.53 -21.19 -10.32
C LYS A 24 37.01 -21.17 -10.43
N THR A 25 36.33 -20.39 -9.59
CA THR A 25 34.86 -20.41 -9.48
C THR A 25 34.17 -19.33 -10.30
N ILE A 26 34.85 -18.19 -10.57
CA ILE A 26 34.27 -17.06 -11.30
C ILE A 26 34.92 -16.90 -12.66
N VAL A 27 36.24 -16.66 -12.68
CA VAL A 27 36.94 -16.25 -13.91
C VAL A 27 37.01 -17.39 -14.90
N LYS A 28 37.42 -18.59 -14.47
CA LYS A 28 37.52 -19.77 -15.35
C LYS A 28 36.18 -20.09 -16.05
N PRO A 29 35.05 -20.29 -15.34
CA PRO A 29 33.79 -20.64 -16.02
C PRO A 29 33.27 -19.51 -16.92
N LEU A 30 33.50 -18.24 -16.54
CA LEU A 30 33.17 -17.09 -17.40
C LEU A 30 33.94 -17.15 -18.72
N LEU A 31 35.25 -17.38 -18.67
CA LEU A 31 36.10 -17.44 -19.86
C LEU A 31 35.79 -18.66 -20.73
N GLU A 32 35.49 -19.82 -20.13
CA GLU A 32 35.04 -21.02 -20.85
C GLU A 32 33.79 -20.73 -21.66
N LYS A 33 32.82 -20.03 -21.07
CA LYS A 33 31.55 -19.68 -21.72
C LYS A 33 31.72 -18.57 -22.77
N MET A 34 32.54 -17.57 -22.48
CA MET A 34 32.77 -16.42 -23.36
C MET A 34 33.54 -16.80 -24.64
N PHE A 35 34.54 -17.67 -24.53
CA PHE A 35 35.35 -18.11 -25.67
C PHE A 35 34.91 -19.45 -26.27
N ASN A 36 33.97 -20.15 -25.63
CA ASN A 36 33.57 -21.52 -26.00
C ASN A 36 34.80 -22.45 -26.15
N ALA A 37 35.74 -22.35 -25.21
CA ALA A 37 37.05 -22.99 -25.25
C ALA A 37 37.43 -23.57 -23.88
N LYS A 38 38.33 -24.57 -23.88
CA LYS A 38 38.88 -25.13 -22.64
C LYS A 38 39.73 -24.06 -21.92
N VAL A 39 39.50 -23.89 -20.62
CA VAL A 39 40.32 -23.01 -19.78
C VAL A 39 40.98 -23.81 -18.66
N GLU A 40 42.30 -23.70 -18.58
CA GLU A 40 43.11 -24.40 -17.59
C GLU A 40 43.55 -23.43 -16.48
N PHE A 41 43.53 -23.89 -15.22
CA PHE A 41 44.09 -23.16 -14.09
C PHE A 41 45.48 -23.70 -13.79
N VAL A 42 46.49 -22.85 -13.90
CA VAL A 42 47.91 -23.18 -13.77
C VAL A 42 48.58 -22.52 -12.57
N GLY A 43 47.77 -22.00 -11.63
CA GLY A 43 48.28 -21.36 -10.43
C GLY A 43 48.97 -22.32 -9.44
N GLY A 44 50.19 -21.99 -8.98
CA GLY A 44 51.05 -22.72 -8.03
C GLY A 44 52.56 -22.42 -8.13
N HIS A 45 53.38 -23.28 -7.48
CA HIS A 45 54.85 -23.20 -7.54
C HIS A 45 55.35 -23.60 -8.94
N GLY A 46 55.57 -22.59 -9.79
CA GLY A 46 55.89 -22.73 -11.22
C GLY A 46 55.23 -21.67 -12.10
N GLU A 47 54.33 -20.86 -11.53
CA GLU A 47 53.67 -19.70 -12.16
C GLU A 47 54.69 -18.68 -12.66
N LYS A 48 55.02 -18.75 -13.94
CA LYS A 48 55.75 -17.69 -14.62
C LYS A 48 54.80 -16.58 -15.09
N GLY A 49 54.03 -16.04 -14.14
CA GLY A 49 53.07 -14.94 -14.35
C GLY A 49 51.72 -15.32 -14.98
N LYS A 50 51.38 -16.62 -15.09
CA LYS A 50 50.13 -17.12 -15.68
C LYS A 50 49.29 -17.79 -14.60
N ASP A 51 48.02 -17.41 -14.46
CA ASP A 51 47.08 -18.07 -13.53
C ASP A 51 46.06 -18.92 -14.29
N LEU A 52 45.64 -18.46 -15.48
CA LEU A 52 44.72 -19.19 -16.37
C LEU A 52 45.21 -19.16 -17.82
N ILE A 53 44.92 -20.22 -18.57
CA ILE A 53 45.22 -20.36 -20.00
C ILE A 53 43.92 -20.69 -20.74
N VAL A 54 43.58 -19.92 -21.77
CA VAL A 54 42.46 -20.22 -22.67
C VAL A 54 43.00 -20.85 -23.95
N HIS A 55 42.60 -22.09 -24.21
CA HIS A 55 42.94 -22.83 -25.44
C HIS A 55 41.95 -22.49 -26.56
N ASN A 56 41.96 -21.23 -26.99
CA ASN A 56 41.09 -20.77 -28.07
C ASN A 56 41.64 -21.16 -29.46
N LYS A 57 40.76 -21.18 -30.45
CA LYS A 57 41.13 -21.29 -31.86
C LYS A 57 40.59 -20.09 -32.62
N ASP A 58 41.32 -19.62 -33.62
CA ASP A 58 40.87 -18.52 -34.47
C ASP A 58 39.83 -18.97 -35.50
N GLN A 59 39.40 -18.02 -36.34
CA GLN A 59 38.39 -18.24 -37.39
C GLN A 59 38.78 -19.31 -38.41
N PHE A 60 40.09 -19.60 -38.51
CA PHE A 60 40.68 -20.59 -39.41
C PHE A 60 41.11 -21.86 -38.67
N ASN A 61 40.68 -22.02 -37.40
CA ASN A 61 40.96 -23.18 -36.54
C ASN A 61 42.43 -23.32 -36.12
N PHE A 62 43.26 -22.28 -36.25
CA PHE A 62 44.63 -22.28 -35.72
C PHE A 62 44.65 -21.95 -34.22
N PRO A 63 45.65 -22.44 -33.45
CA PRO A 63 45.80 -22.09 -32.05
C PRO A 63 45.91 -20.58 -31.83
N ASP A 64 45.07 -20.06 -30.92
CA ASP A 64 44.99 -18.66 -30.52
C ASP A 64 44.99 -18.52 -28.99
N ILE A 65 46.10 -18.98 -28.40
CA ILE A 65 46.24 -19.13 -26.96
C ILE A 65 46.26 -17.76 -26.26
N LYS A 66 45.47 -17.65 -25.19
CA LYS A 66 45.39 -16.45 -24.34
C LYS A 66 45.91 -16.75 -22.94
N GLY A 67 46.81 -15.91 -22.46
CA GLY A 67 47.35 -15.97 -21.10
C GLY A 67 46.66 -14.96 -20.21
N ILE A 68 46.24 -15.40 -19.04
CA ILE A 68 45.50 -14.57 -18.08
C ILE A 68 46.23 -14.58 -16.75
N GLN A 69 46.41 -13.39 -16.19
CA GLN A 69 46.86 -13.21 -14.81
C GLN A 69 45.74 -12.56 -14.00
N VAL A 70 45.39 -13.18 -12.88
CA VAL A 70 44.40 -12.73 -11.92
C VAL A 70 45.14 -12.27 -10.67
N LYS A 71 45.08 -10.97 -10.33
CA LYS A 71 45.62 -10.48 -9.06
C LYS A 71 44.63 -9.64 -8.30
N LYS A 72 44.46 -9.96 -7.02
CA LYS A 72 43.63 -9.20 -6.06
C LYS A 72 44.39 -8.00 -5.48
N ILE A 73 44.88 -7.11 -6.33
CA ILE A 73 45.51 -5.85 -5.88
C ILE A 73 44.50 -4.72 -6.00
N SER A 74 44.19 -4.07 -4.87
CA SER A 74 43.35 -2.87 -4.81
C SER A 74 44.17 -1.65 -5.23
N PRO A 75 43.83 -0.97 -6.33
CA PRO A 75 44.51 0.25 -6.74
C PRO A 75 44.07 1.40 -5.82
N LYS A 76 44.78 1.61 -4.70
CA LYS A 76 44.55 2.80 -3.86
C LYS A 76 45.34 3.97 -4.44
N ILE A 77 44.80 5.19 -4.29
CA ILE A 77 45.45 6.44 -4.72
C ILE A 77 46.90 6.56 -4.18
N ASN A 78 47.16 6.04 -2.98
CA ASN A 78 48.47 6.10 -2.33
C ASN A 78 49.29 4.80 -2.47
N SER A 79 48.90 3.87 -3.34
CA SER A 79 49.65 2.63 -3.53
C SER A 79 51.02 2.93 -4.17
N ALA A 80 52.08 2.28 -3.67
CA ALA A 80 53.43 2.56 -4.14
C ALA A 80 53.57 2.17 -5.62
N ILE A 81 54.09 3.08 -6.46
CA ILE A 81 54.32 2.86 -7.90
C ILE A 81 55.10 1.55 -8.18
N ARG A 82 55.99 1.17 -7.25
CA ARG A 82 56.82 -0.03 -7.31
C ARG A 82 56.03 -1.34 -7.35
N SER A 83 54.87 -1.42 -6.69
CA SER A 83 54.04 -2.65 -6.68
C SER A 83 53.32 -2.87 -8.01
N PHE A 84 52.88 -1.78 -8.66
CA PHE A 84 52.26 -1.84 -9.98
C PHE A 84 53.29 -2.20 -11.06
N GLN A 85 54.52 -1.69 -10.93
CA GLN A 85 55.61 -1.99 -11.84
C GLN A 85 56.10 -3.44 -11.74
N GLN A 86 56.09 -4.03 -10.53
CA GLN A 86 56.36 -5.46 -10.35
C GLN A 86 55.30 -6.34 -11.03
N LEU A 87 54.02 -5.96 -10.96
CA LEU A 87 52.93 -6.65 -11.64
C LEU A 87 53.05 -6.55 -13.16
N ILE A 88 53.40 -5.38 -13.69
CA ILE A 88 53.69 -5.19 -15.13
C ILE A 88 54.81 -6.14 -15.56
N ASN A 89 55.89 -6.22 -14.79
CA ASN A 89 57.01 -7.10 -15.11
C ASN A 89 56.59 -8.57 -15.15
N GLN A 90 55.71 -9.02 -14.25
CA GLN A 90 55.17 -10.39 -14.25
C GLN A 90 54.27 -10.66 -15.47
N ILE A 91 53.40 -9.71 -15.85
CA ILE A 91 52.55 -9.87 -17.05
C ILE A 91 53.41 -9.90 -18.33
N SER A 92 54.45 -9.05 -18.38
CA SER A 92 55.37 -9.00 -19.51
C SER A 92 56.20 -10.28 -19.67
N GLN A 93 56.47 -11.03 -18.59
CA GLN A 93 57.14 -12.34 -18.66
C GLN A 93 56.35 -13.36 -19.50
N MET A 94 55.01 -13.29 -19.53
CA MET A 94 54.18 -14.18 -20.35
C MET A 94 54.48 -14.11 -21.86
N LYS A 95 55.13 -13.05 -22.33
CA LYS A 95 55.50 -12.86 -23.74
C LYS A 95 56.61 -13.82 -24.20
N PHE A 96 57.51 -14.19 -23.30
CA PHE A 96 58.73 -14.92 -23.64
C PHE A 96 58.66 -16.40 -23.29
N GLU A 97 57.49 -16.86 -22.87
CA GLU A 97 57.30 -18.23 -22.41
C GLU A 97 56.07 -18.81 -23.06
N GLY A 98 56.28 -19.72 -24.00
CA GLY A 98 55.17 -20.42 -24.62
C GLY A 98 54.55 -21.46 -23.69
N ILE A 99 53.55 -22.14 -24.22
CA ILE A 99 52.85 -23.24 -23.58
C ILE A 99 53.08 -24.46 -24.45
N ILE A 100 53.51 -25.57 -23.85
CA ILE A 100 53.70 -26.81 -24.61
C ILE A 100 52.32 -27.36 -24.97
N CYS A 101 52.07 -27.55 -26.26
CA CYS A 101 50.86 -28.20 -26.75
C CYS A 101 50.90 -29.69 -26.41
N GLU A 102 49.94 -30.19 -25.62
CA GLU A 102 49.86 -31.61 -25.23
C GLU A 102 49.79 -32.56 -26.45
N GLU A 103 49.17 -32.12 -27.55
CA GLU A 103 48.95 -32.94 -28.75
C GLU A 103 50.16 -32.97 -29.69
N THR A 104 50.97 -31.90 -29.73
CA THR A 104 52.05 -31.75 -30.73
C THR A 104 53.44 -31.63 -30.12
N GLY A 105 53.56 -31.43 -28.81
CA GLY A 105 54.82 -31.16 -28.11
C GLY A 105 55.46 -29.81 -28.44
N ASN A 106 54.88 -29.03 -29.36
CA ASN A 106 55.40 -27.74 -29.80
C ASN A 106 55.08 -26.63 -28.81
N GLU A 107 55.98 -25.65 -28.73
CA GLU A 107 55.79 -24.44 -27.94
C GLU A 107 54.84 -23.47 -28.66
N LEU A 108 53.68 -23.23 -28.05
CA LEU A 108 52.68 -22.28 -28.54
C LEU A 108 52.90 -20.90 -27.92
N ILE A 109 52.88 -19.88 -28.77
CA ILE A 109 53.04 -18.49 -28.35
C ILE A 109 51.70 -17.93 -27.86
N ILE A 110 51.73 -17.22 -26.72
CA ILE A 110 50.58 -16.49 -26.21
C ILE A 110 50.40 -15.20 -27.01
N LYS A 111 49.29 -15.10 -27.76
CA LYS A 111 48.99 -13.94 -28.62
C LYS A 111 48.32 -12.81 -27.85
N ASP A 112 47.36 -13.15 -26.98
CA ASP A 112 46.64 -12.19 -26.13
C ASP A 112 47.03 -12.37 -24.66
N ARG A 113 47.32 -11.25 -23.98
CA ARG A 113 47.58 -11.20 -22.53
C ARG A 113 46.48 -10.39 -21.84
N ILE A 114 45.87 -10.96 -20.82
CA ILE A 114 44.74 -10.36 -20.11
C ILE A 114 45.07 -10.27 -18.62
N PHE A 115 44.89 -9.08 -18.06
CA PHE A 115 44.98 -8.84 -16.63
C PHE A 115 43.58 -8.71 -16.03
N ILE A 116 43.30 -9.46 -14.96
CA ILE A 116 42.00 -9.48 -14.30
C ILE A 116 42.15 -9.14 -12.81
N THR A 117 41.29 -8.26 -12.32
CA THR A 117 41.21 -7.90 -10.89
C THR A 117 39.75 -7.76 -10.45
N PRO A 118 39.37 -8.21 -9.24
CA PRO A 118 38.00 -8.02 -8.74
C PRO A 118 37.70 -6.57 -8.30
N TYR A 119 38.72 -5.72 -8.20
CA TYR A 119 38.55 -4.32 -7.78
C TYR A 119 38.14 -3.42 -8.95
N LEU A 120 37.34 -2.40 -8.68
CA LEU A 120 37.01 -1.33 -9.65
C LEU A 120 38.23 -0.43 -9.85
N ILE A 121 38.62 -0.20 -11.09
CA ILE A 121 39.71 0.73 -11.41
C ILE A 121 39.10 2.09 -11.75
N GLY A 122 38.95 2.95 -10.73
CA GLY A 122 38.37 4.28 -10.89
C GLY A 122 39.27 5.26 -11.66
N GLN A 123 38.66 6.26 -12.29
CA GLN A 123 39.36 7.27 -13.12
C GLN A 123 40.50 7.99 -12.40
N LYS A 124 40.30 8.35 -11.12
CA LYS A 124 41.34 9.00 -10.28
C LYS A 124 42.59 8.12 -10.06
N VAL A 125 42.42 6.80 -10.02
CA VAL A 125 43.54 5.86 -9.92
C VAL A 125 44.32 5.85 -11.23
N ILE A 126 43.60 5.81 -12.36
CA ILE A 126 44.20 5.82 -13.70
C ILE A 126 45.00 7.10 -13.90
N GLU A 127 44.49 8.25 -13.45
CA GLU A 127 45.18 9.54 -13.51
C GLU A 127 46.49 9.55 -12.71
N ASN A 128 46.47 9.05 -11.47
CA ASN A 128 47.66 8.99 -10.62
C ASN A 128 48.71 7.97 -11.08
N HIS A 129 48.29 6.89 -11.76
CA HIS A 129 49.18 5.84 -12.26
C HIS A 129 49.26 5.78 -13.79
N LYS A 130 49.02 6.91 -14.47
CA LYS A 130 48.89 6.99 -15.94
C LYS A 130 50.06 6.38 -16.70
N GLY A 131 51.29 6.53 -16.19
CA GLY A 131 52.49 5.95 -16.80
C GLY A 131 52.48 4.41 -16.81
N ALA A 132 52.03 3.79 -15.72
CA ALA A 132 51.95 2.34 -15.58
C ALA A 132 50.84 1.74 -16.47
N PHE A 133 49.66 2.37 -16.51
CA PHE A 133 48.58 1.96 -17.41
C PHE A 133 48.95 2.15 -18.89
N LYS A 134 49.65 3.23 -19.24
CA LYS A 134 50.15 3.43 -20.60
C LYS A 134 51.17 2.37 -21.01
N ALA A 135 52.04 1.92 -20.10
CA ALA A 135 52.97 0.82 -20.36
C ALA A 135 52.24 -0.50 -20.63
N LEU A 136 51.18 -0.82 -19.88
CA LEU A 136 50.35 -2.00 -20.11
C LEU A 136 49.67 -1.98 -21.49
N LEU A 137 49.11 -0.83 -21.87
CA LEU A 137 48.48 -0.64 -23.17
C LEU A 137 49.48 -0.74 -24.32
N ASN A 138 50.69 -0.18 -24.16
CA ASN A 138 51.77 -0.28 -25.15
C ASN A 138 52.25 -1.73 -25.37
N GLU A 139 52.14 -2.58 -24.36
CA GLU A 139 52.42 -4.03 -24.46
C GLU A 139 51.18 -4.84 -24.89
N ASN A 140 50.12 -4.20 -25.40
CA ASN A 140 48.86 -4.83 -25.83
C ASN A 140 48.18 -5.71 -24.75
N ILE A 141 48.32 -5.36 -23.46
CA ILE A 141 47.67 -6.08 -22.36
C ILE A 141 46.24 -5.54 -22.18
N LYS A 142 45.25 -6.43 -22.22
CA LYS A 142 43.84 -6.10 -21.96
C LYS A 142 43.58 -6.14 -20.46
N ILE A 143 42.90 -5.14 -19.92
CA ILE A 143 42.57 -5.05 -18.49
C ILE A 143 41.07 -5.28 -18.31
N ILE A 144 40.71 -6.18 -17.39
CA ILE A 144 39.34 -6.46 -16.98
C ILE A 144 39.26 -6.24 -15.47
N ASP A 145 38.52 -5.21 -15.06
CA ASP A 145 38.31 -4.88 -13.66
C ASP A 145 37.00 -5.45 -13.12
N GLY A 146 36.73 -5.30 -11.83
CA GLY A 146 35.56 -5.91 -11.20
C GLY A 146 34.23 -5.49 -11.83
N TYR A 147 34.13 -4.26 -12.33
CA TYR A 147 32.95 -3.79 -13.04
C TYR A 147 32.78 -4.50 -14.39
N ARG A 148 33.87 -4.61 -15.16
CA ARG A 148 33.84 -5.28 -16.46
C ARG A 148 33.56 -6.78 -16.33
N ILE A 149 34.01 -7.43 -15.26
CA ILE A 149 33.67 -8.84 -14.96
C ILE A 149 32.15 -9.00 -14.81
N ASN A 150 31.49 -8.08 -14.10
CA ASN A 150 30.02 -8.11 -13.95
C ASN A 150 29.30 -7.96 -15.28
N GLU A 151 29.73 -7.04 -16.15
CA GLU A 151 29.15 -6.88 -17.48
C GLU A 151 29.29 -8.16 -18.31
N LEU A 152 30.48 -8.77 -18.29
CA LEU A 152 30.75 -10.00 -19.03
C LEU A 152 29.93 -11.18 -18.48
N LEU A 153 29.73 -11.29 -17.16
CA LEU A 153 28.85 -12.31 -16.56
C LEU A 153 27.40 -12.13 -16.99
N ASN A 154 26.89 -10.90 -17.00
CA ASN A 154 25.52 -10.62 -17.43
C ASN A 154 25.28 -10.96 -18.91
N ILE A 155 26.30 -10.80 -19.76
CA ILE A 155 26.23 -11.09 -21.19
C ILE A 155 26.40 -12.58 -21.47
N HIS A 156 27.42 -13.21 -20.91
CA HIS A 156 27.88 -14.54 -21.33
C HIS A 156 27.45 -15.67 -20.38
N PHE A 157 27.30 -15.42 -19.07
CA PHE A 157 26.99 -16.47 -18.10
C PHE A 157 26.15 -15.99 -16.90
N PRO A 158 24.90 -15.53 -17.13
CA PRO A 158 24.05 -14.97 -16.07
C PRO A 158 23.71 -15.98 -14.97
N GLU A 159 23.60 -17.28 -15.29
CA GLU A 159 23.33 -18.34 -14.32
C GLU A 159 24.42 -18.47 -13.23
N LEU A 160 25.68 -18.16 -13.55
CA LEU A 160 26.77 -18.23 -12.59
C LEU A 160 26.59 -17.20 -11.47
N ILE A 161 25.97 -16.06 -11.76
CA ILE A 161 25.70 -15.01 -10.77
C ILE A 161 24.81 -15.55 -9.63
N TYR A 162 23.78 -16.33 -9.98
CA TYR A 162 22.86 -16.94 -9.01
C TYR A 162 23.46 -18.10 -8.20
N LYS A 163 24.59 -18.67 -8.66
CA LYS A 163 25.34 -19.68 -7.89
C LYS A 163 26.33 -19.05 -6.90
N VAL A 164 26.74 -17.82 -7.18
CA VAL A 164 27.78 -17.10 -6.44
C VAL A 164 27.18 -16.26 -5.32
N LEU A 165 26.01 -15.67 -5.59
CA LEU A 165 25.21 -14.98 -4.60
C LEU A 165 24.23 -15.96 -3.97
N ASP A 166 24.14 -15.97 -2.65
CA ASP A 166 23.09 -16.72 -1.96
C ASP A 166 21.74 -15.99 -2.09
N ASP A 167 20.62 -16.68 -1.83
CA ASP A 167 19.27 -16.09 -1.82
C ASP A 167 19.23 -14.82 -0.96
N LYS A 168 19.95 -14.81 0.18
CA LYS A 168 20.08 -13.65 1.06
C LYS A 168 20.72 -12.45 0.35
N ASP A 169 21.78 -12.65 -0.43
CA ASP A 169 22.50 -11.59 -1.13
C ASP A 169 21.65 -11.02 -2.29
N ILE A 170 20.98 -11.90 -3.05
CA ILE A 170 20.10 -11.54 -4.17
C ILE A 170 18.90 -10.74 -3.64
N ILE A 171 18.19 -11.26 -2.64
CA ILE A 171 17.02 -10.60 -2.05
C ILE A 171 17.45 -9.25 -1.44
N LYS A 172 18.57 -9.19 -0.71
CA LYS A 172 19.05 -7.93 -0.12
C LYS A 172 19.33 -6.88 -1.20
N SER A 173 19.95 -7.27 -2.32
CA SER A 173 20.23 -6.36 -3.44
C SER A 173 18.96 -5.79 -4.09
N ASN A 174 17.88 -6.57 -4.13
CA ASN A 174 16.60 -6.13 -4.69
C ASN A 174 15.75 -5.35 -3.68
N VAL A 175 15.80 -5.70 -2.39
CA VAL A 175 14.92 -5.15 -1.34
C VAL A 175 15.48 -3.88 -0.71
N VAL A 176 16.80 -3.79 -0.45
CA VAL A 176 17.40 -2.60 0.20
C VAL A 176 17.11 -1.30 -0.56
N PRO A 177 17.23 -1.25 -1.91
CA PRO A 177 16.85 -0.06 -2.67
C PRO A 177 15.35 0.31 -2.57
N MET A 178 14.49 -0.63 -2.15
CA MET A 178 13.05 -0.39 -1.95
C MET A 178 12.72 0.14 -0.55
N LEU A 179 13.67 0.10 0.40
CA LEU A 179 13.46 0.51 1.79
C LEU A 179 13.80 1.99 2.08
N ASN A 180 14.10 2.80 1.07
CA ASN A 180 14.61 4.17 1.24
C ASN A 180 13.62 5.27 0.85
N ASN A 181 12.32 4.96 0.75
CA ASN A 181 11.29 5.84 0.20
C ASN A 181 11.74 6.61 -1.07
N SER A 182 12.59 6.03 -1.90
CA SER A 182 13.28 6.72 -3.00
C SER A 182 12.32 7.37 -3.99
N MET A 183 11.14 6.78 -4.20
CA MET A 183 10.10 7.36 -5.03
C MET A 183 9.61 8.70 -4.47
N LEU A 184 9.37 8.77 -3.17
CA LEU A 184 9.00 10.01 -2.50
C LEU A 184 10.18 10.99 -2.47
N MET A 185 11.39 10.52 -2.15
CA MET A 185 12.59 11.37 -2.12
C MET A 185 12.83 12.03 -3.49
N LYS A 186 12.72 11.26 -4.59
CA LYS A 186 12.78 11.78 -5.96
C LYS A 186 11.63 12.74 -6.25
N ALA A 187 10.39 12.40 -5.87
CA ALA A 187 9.24 13.29 -6.03
C ALA A 187 9.37 14.61 -5.23
N LEU A 188 10.27 14.65 -4.24
CA LEU A 188 10.56 15.83 -3.42
C LEU A 188 11.88 16.51 -3.82
N SER A 189 12.48 16.09 -4.94
CA SER A 189 13.74 16.58 -5.52
C SER A 189 14.94 16.47 -4.56
N LEU A 190 14.92 15.47 -3.70
CA LEU A 190 16.03 15.10 -2.83
C LEU A 190 17.01 14.20 -3.59
N ASN A 191 17.84 14.81 -4.42
CA ASN A 191 18.88 14.10 -5.16
C ASN A 191 20.17 13.87 -4.34
N LYS A 192 20.20 14.32 -3.08
CA LYS A 192 21.33 14.08 -2.17
C LYS A 192 21.24 12.68 -1.57
N THR A 193 22.39 12.02 -1.49
CA THR A 193 22.62 10.68 -0.93
C THR A 193 22.46 10.63 0.60
N GLU A 194 21.38 11.19 1.13
CA GLU A 194 21.07 11.13 2.56
C GLU A 194 20.27 9.86 2.84
N ASN A 195 20.63 9.12 3.89
CA ASN A 195 19.84 7.96 4.28
C ASN A 195 18.51 8.47 4.85
N LEU A 196 17.41 7.75 4.58
CA LEU A 196 16.09 8.08 5.12
C LEU A 196 16.12 8.28 6.65
N CYS A 197 16.96 7.50 7.35
CA CYS A 197 17.18 7.61 8.80
C CYS A 197 17.76 8.95 9.24
N ASP A 198 18.51 9.65 8.39
CA ASP A 198 19.20 10.91 8.73
C ASP A 198 18.19 12.08 8.84
N ILE A 199 17.08 11.97 8.11
CA ILE A 199 16.01 12.99 8.03
C ILE A 199 14.79 12.57 8.88
N TYR A 200 14.70 11.29 9.26
CA TYR A 200 13.55 10.74 9.97
C TYR A 200 13.37 11.36 11.37
N CYS A 201 12.12 11.69 11.69
CA CYS A 201 11.66 12.10 13.01
C CYS A 201 10.62 11.12 13.52
N ASP A 202 10.78 10.68 14.77
CA ASP A 202 9.77 9.86 15.44
C ASP A 202 8.43 10.59 15.46
N VAL A 203 7.41 9.94 14.91
CA VAL A 203 6.04 10.46 14.90
C VAL A 203 5.35 10.04 16.20
N LYS A 204 4.67 10.98 16.86
CA LYS A 204 3.87 10.64 18.06
C LYS A 204 2.68 9.80 17.62
N PHE A 205 2.13 9.01 18.53
CA PHE A 205 0.96 8.21 18.21
C PHE A 205 -0.06 8.17 19.35
N GLU A 206 -1.29 7.88 18.96
CA GLU A 206 -2.41 7.55 19.84
C GLU A 206 -2.79 6.08 19.64
N ILE A 207 -3.34 5.46 20.68
CA ILE A 207 -3.80 4.08 20.58
C ILE A 207 -5.31 4.06 20.44
N GLY A 208 -5.79 3.29 19.48
CA GLY A 208 -7.20 3.26 19.09
C GLY A 208 -7.57 4.31 18.05
N SER A 209 -8.87 4.43 17.76
CA SER A 209 -9.41 5.42 16.82
C SER A 209 -9.98 6.63 17.57
N LYS A 210 -9.94 7.81 16.94
CA LYS A 210 -10.53 9.04 17.51
C LYS A 210 -11.98 8.85 17.95
N LYS A 211 -12.72 7.96 17.26
CA LYS A 211 -14.12 7.60 17.56
C LYS A 211 -14.30 7.09 19.01
N TYR A 212 -13.31 6.39 19.54
CA TYR A 212 -13.41 5.73 20.85
C TYR A 212 -12.71 6.50 21.98
N LEU A 213 -11.97 7.58 21.69
CA LEU A 213 -11.25 8.37 22.69
C LEU A 213 -12.13 8.82 23.88
N LYS A 214 -13.40 9.16 23.62
CA LYS A 214 -14.34 9.56 24.69
C LYS A 214 -14.58 8.46 25.73
N TYR A 215 -14.52 7.19 25.34
CA TYR A 215 -14.70 6.05 26.25
C TYR A 215 -13.48 5.85 27.15
N PHE A 216 -12.29 6.25 26.69
CA PHE A 216 -11.07 6.21 27.49
C PHE A 216 -10.98 7.41 28.44
N LYS A 217 -11.27 8.61 27.94
CA LYS A 217 -11.05 9.87 28.65
C LYS A 217 -12.13 10.20 29.68
N ASN A 218 -13.34 9.70 29.51
CA ASN A 218 -14.46 10.03 30.38
C ASN A 218 -14.97 8.80 31.14
N LYS A 219 -15.56 9.01 32.30
CA LYS A 219 -16.19 7.96 33.10
C LYS A 219 -17.52 7.53 32.47
N LEU A 220 -17.72 6.23 32.36
CA LEU A 220 -18.96 5.65 31.84
C LEU A 220 -20.06 5.71 32.89
N THR A 221 -21.19 6.34 32.56
CA THR A 221 -22.42 6.35 33.35
C THR A 221 -23.57 5.80 32.50
N ILE A 222 -24.58 5.24 33.16
CA ILE A 222 -25.70 4.56 32.48
C ILE A 222 -27.01 5.26 32.86
N LYS A 223 -27.89 5.46 31.88
CA LYS A 223 -29.22 6.05 32.10
C LYS A 223 -30.18 5.07 32.78
N ASP A 224 -30.32 3.86 32.23
CA ASP A 224 -31.19 2.82 32.76
C ASP A 224 -30.40 1.57 33.19
N LYS A 225 -30.68 1.06 34.39
CA LYS A 225 -29.95 -0.06 34.99
C LYS A 225 -30.41 -1.41 34.43
N ASN A 226 -31.63 -1.52 33.92
CA ASN A 226 -32.22 -2.78 33.44
C ASN A 226 -32.77 -2.59 32.03
N LEU A 227 -31.90 -2.79 31.04
CA LEU A 227 -32.25 -2.66 29.63
C LEU A 227 -32.70 -3.99 29.03
N ASN A 228 -33.89 -3.99 28.45
CA ASN A 228 -34.34 -5.03 27.54
C ASN A 228 -34.20 -4.49 26.12
N VAL A 229 -33.37 -5.14 25.30
CA VAL A 229 -33.18 -4.73 23.91
C VAL A 229 -33.78 -5.78 23.00
N LEU A 230 -34.58 -5.31 22.04
CA LEU A 230 -35.15 -6.15 21.00
C LEU A 230 -34.07 -6.40 19.94
N PHE A 231 -33.71 -7.67 19.74
CA PHE A 231 -32.81 -8.11 18.68
C PHE A 231 -33.55 -8.98 17.68
N SER A 232 -33.21 -8.86 16.40
CA SER A 232 -33.67 -9.81 15.38
C SER A 232 -33.18 -11.22 15.72
N LEU A 233 -34.03 -12.23 15.47
CA LEU A 233 -33.75 -13.63 15.76
C LEU A 233 -32.44 -14.14 15.15
N ASN A 234 -32.10 -13.68 13.95
CA ASN A 234 -30.84 -14.00 13.27
C ASN A 234 -29.57 -13.52 14.00
N LYS A 235 -29.67 -12.66 15.02
CA LYS A 235 -28.52 -12.19 15.81
C LYS A 235 -28.22 -13.07 17.02
N ALA A 236 -29.10 -14.00 17.41
CA ALA A 236 -28.95 -14.79 18.64
C ALA A 236 -27.59 -15.50 18.77
N GLN A 237 -27.14 -16.20 17.72
CA GLN A 237 -25.83 -16.87 17.68
C GLN A 237 -24.65 -15.90 17.88
N LYS A 238 -24.76 -14.70 17.29
CA LYS A 238 -23.74 -13.66 17.45
C LYS A 238 -23.73 -13.10 18.87
N LEU A 239 -24.90 -12.92 19.50
CA LEU A 239 -25.00 -12.48 20.89
C LEU A 239 -24.44 -13.52 21.85
N GLU A 240 -24.63 -14.81 21.55
CA GLU A 240 -24.02 -15.90 22.33
C GLU A 240 -22.49 -15.93 22.19
N ALA A 241 -21.97 -15.76 20.97
CA ALA A 241 -20.54 -15.60 20.75
C ALA A 241 -19.97 -14.38 21.50
N ASP A 242 -20.67 -13.24 21.49
CA ASP A 242 -20.31 -12.06 22.28
C ASP A 242 -20.29 -12.41 23.80
N ASN A 243 -21.27 -13.19 24.29
CA ASN A 243 -21.34 -13.64 25.69
C ASN A 243 -20.19 -14.58 26.08
N LEU A 244 -19.78 -15.48 25.18
CA LEU A 244 -18.62 -16.36 25.41
C LEU A 244 -17.34 -15.53 25.54
N PHE A 245 -17.11 -14.60 24.62
CA PHE A 245 -15.99 -13.67 24.69
C PHE A 245 -15.98 -12.85 25.98
N ILE A 246 -17.12 -12.26 26.36
CA ILE A 246 -17.24 -11.43 27.57
C ILE A 246 -17.05 -12.27 28.83
N LYS A 247 -17.49 -13.53 28.84
CA LYS A 247 -17.24 -14.42 29.97
C LYS A 247 -15.77 -14.78 30.11
N GLU A 248 -15.13 -15.19 29.03
CA GLU A 248 -13.70 -15.54 29.04
C GLU A 248 -12.85 -14.36 29.52
N ASP A 249 -13.22 -13.15 29.08
CA ASP A 249 -12.43 -11.96 29.36
C ASP A 249 -12.77 -11.29 30.71
N LEU A 250 -14.05 -11.02 30.99
CA LEU A 250 -14.51 -10.25 32.16
C LEU A 250 -15.17 -11.09 33.26
N GLY A 251 -15.42 -12.37 33.00
CA GLY A 251 -16.07 -13.29 33.94
C GLY A 251 -17.56 -13.01 34.14
N MET A 252 -18.25 -12.46 33.14
CA MET A 252 -19.68 -12.13 33.22
C MET A 252 -20.42 -12.44 31.91
N TYR A 253 -21.75 -12.37 31.94
CA TYR A 253 -22.59 -12.43 30.75
C TYR A 253 -23.27 -11.07 30.57
N LEU A 254 -23.14 -10.48 29.38
CA LEU A 254 -23.81 -9.21 29.06
C LEU A 254 -25.28 -9.46 28.73
N TYR A 255 -25.56 -10.47 27.91
CA TYR A 255 -26.90 -10.85 27.49
C TYR A 255 -27.43 -11.98 28.37
N SER A 256 -28.70 -11.90 28.76
CA SER A 256 -29.35 -12.96 29.55
C SER A 256 -29.32 -14.30 28.81
N LYS A 257 -28.74 -15.31 29.47
CA LYS A 257 -28.69 -16.68 28.96
C LYS A 257 -30.07 -17.29 28.79
N ASP A 258 -30.94 -17.11 29.78
CA ASP A 258 -32.27 -17.72 29.76
C ASP A 258 -33.13 -17.15 28.63
N ALA A 259 -32.92 -15.88 28.27
CA ALA A 259 -33.60 -15.26 27.14
C ALA A 259 -33.05 -15.75 25.80
N LEU A 260 -31.73 -15.94 25.69
CA LEU A 260 -31.10 -16.50 24.49
C LEU A 260 -31.45 -17.97 24.30
N SER A 261 -31.42 -18.79 25.36
CA SER A 261 -31.78 -20.22 25.27
C SER A 261 -33.24 -20.38 24.86
N LYS A 262 -34.16 -19.58 25.41
CA LYS A 262 -35.57 -19.57 24.98
C LYS A 262 -35.77 -19.19 23.51
N ALA A 263 -34.89 -18.34 22.97
CA ALA A 263 -34.91 -18.07 21.54
C ALA A 263 -34.49 -19.31 20.75
N PHE A 264 -33.36 -19.93 21.10
CA PHE A 264 -32.87 -21.15 20.46
C PHE A 264 -33.83 -22.34 20.57
N ASP A 265 -34.56 -22.47 21.69
CA ASP A 265 -35.55 -23.53 21.92
C ASP A 265 -36.84 -23.35 21.10
N SER A 266 -36.99 -22.23 20.37
CA SER A 266 -38.15 -22.08 19.49
C SER A 266 -37.97 -23.00 18.28
N GLN A 267 -38.84 -24.02 18.16
CA GLN A 267 -38.95 -24.92 16.99
C GLN A 267 -39.05 -24.16 15.65
N LEU A 268 -39.44 -22.88 15.71
CA LEU A 268 -39.48 -21.96 14.58
C LEU A 268 -38.09 -21.60 14.03
N ILE A 269 -37.05 -21.47 14.87
CA ILE A 269 -35.68 -21.14 14.40
C ILE A 269 -35.08 -22.31 13.63
N ASP A 270 -35.16 -23.51 14.19
CA ASP A 270 -34.55 -24.70 13.60
C ASP A 270 -35.21 -24.98 12.25
N SER A 271 -36.55 -24.94 12.20
CA SER A 271 -37.29 -25.11 10.95
C SER A 271 -37.01 -24.02 9.90
N LEU A 272 -36.92 -22.74 10.30
CA LEU A 272 -36.58 -21.65 9.37
C LEU A 272 -35.09 -21.68 8.96
N SER A 273 -34.20 -22.24 9.78
CA SER A 273 -32.76 -22.35 9.49
C SER A 273 -32.46 -23.50 8.55
N GLU A 274 -33.00 -24.68 8.85
CA GLU A 274 -32.96 -25.84 7.97
C GLU A 274 -33.52 -25.52 6.59
N LYS A 275 -34.71 -24.90 6.54
CA LYS A 275 -35.35 -24.50 5.28
C LYS A 275 -34.57 -23.42 4.52
N SER A 276 -33.90 -22.51 5.23
CA SER A 276 -33.05 -21.50 4.59
C SER A 276 -31.76 -22.07 4.00
N GLU A 277 -31.17 -23.07 4.66
CA GLU A 277 -29.97 -23.77 4.18
C GLU A 277 -30.29 -24.69 3.00
N GLU A 278 -31.42 -25.38 3.03
CA GLU A 278 -31.93 -26.20 1.95
C GLU A 278 -32.08 -25.36 0.67
N LEU A 279 -32.83 -24.26 0.72
CA LEU A 279 -33.06 -23.37 -0.43
C LEU A 279 -31.75 -22.75 -0.97
N ALA A 280 -30.81 -22.40 -0.08
CA ALA A 280 -29.51 -21.88 -0.49
C ALA A 280 -28.66 -22.95 -1.21
N THR A 281 -28.73 -24.19 -0.74
CA THR A 281 -28.02 -25.33 -1.33
C THR A 281 -28.60 -25.65 -2.71
N GLU A 282 -29.92 -25.77 -2.83
CA GLU A 282 -30.59 -26.02 -4.10
C GLU A 282 -30.30 -24.93 -5.14
N ALA A 283 -30.35 -23.64 -4.75
CA ALA A 283 -30.01 -22.54 -5.64
C ALA A 283 -28.54 -22.61 -6.13
N SER A 284 -27.63 -23.05 -5.26
CA SER A 284 -26.21 -23.24 -5.58
C SER A 284 -26.01 -24.40 -6.55
N GLU A 285 -26.72 -25.52 -6.36
CA GLU A 285 -26.70 -26.68 -7.26
C GLU A 285 -27.23 -26.34 -8.65
N LYS A 286 -28.35 -25.62 -8.74
CA LYS A 286 -28.89 -25.14 -10.01
C LYS A 286 -27.91 -24.22 -10.73
N MET A 287 -27.22 -23.33 -10.01
CA MET A 287 -26.16 -22.48 -10.59
C MET A 287 -24.96 -23.30 -11.09
N LYS A 288 -24.54 -24.35 -10.37
CA LYS A 288 -23.50 -25.27 -10.86
C LYS A 288 -23.95 -25.96 -12.15
N HIS A 289 -25.21 -26.39 -12.21
CA HIS A 289 -25.77 -27.06 -13.38
C HIS A 289 -25.84 -26.11 -14.59
N ILE A 290 -26.29 -24.87 -14.40
CA ILE A 290 -26.26 -23.82 -15.43
C ILE A 290 -24.84 -23.61 -15.96
N LYS A 291 -23.84 -23.51 -15.07
CA LYS A 291 -22.43 -23.34 -15.46
C LYS A 291 -21.90 -24.53 -16.26
N SER A 292 -22.20 -25.76 -15.85
CA SER A 292 -21.79 -26.94 -16.61
C SER A 292 -22.44 -26.99 -17.98
N THR A 293 -23.73 -26.64 -18.07
CA THR A 293 -24.47 -26.62 -19.34
C THR A 293 -23.93 -25.56 -20.29
N ILE A 294 -23.63 -24.35 -19.80
CA ILE A 294 -22.97 -23.29 -20.60
C ILE A 294 -21.59 -23.76 -21.08
N THR A 295 -20.78 -24.33 -20.19
CA THR A 295 -19.41 -24.77 -20.51
C THR A 295 -19.38 -25.91 -21.53
N ASN A 296 -20.41 -26.75 -21.55
CA ASN A 296 -20.56 -27.86 -22.48
C ASN A 296 -21.34 -27.49 -23.76
N SER A 297 -21.65 -26.20 -23.95
CA SER A 297 -22.37 -25.69 -25.11
C SER A 297 -21.51 -24.72 -25.93
N ARG A 298 -22.01 -24.32 -27.11
CA ARG A 298 -21.37 -23.28 -27.94
C ARG A 298 -21.25 -21.93 -27.25
N PHE A 299 -22.07 -21.68 -26.22
CA PHE A 299 -22.09 -20.40 -25.51
C PHE A 299 -20.81 -20.15 -24.70
N LYS A 300 -19.98 -21.17 -24.44
CA LYS A 300 -18.72 -21.04 -23.70
C LYS A 300 -17.81 -19.92 -24.23
N GLU A 301 -17.78 -19.69 -25.53
CA GLU A 301 -16.95 -18.65 -26.16
C GLU A 301 -17.44 -17.22 -25.87
N SER A 302 -18.73 -17.08 -25.54
CA SER A 302 -19.38 -15.80 -25.23
C SER A 302 -19.34 -15.43 -23.75
N PHE A 303 -18.81 -16.30 -22.88
CA PHE A 303 -18.75 -16.07 -21.43
C PHE A 303 -17.33 -15.77 -20.93
N PRO A 304 -17.14 -14.77 -20.04
CA PRO A 304 -15.87 -14.57 -19.36
C PRO A 304 -15.57 -15.76 -18.43
N ALA A 305 -14.27 -15.97 -18.14
CA ALA A 305 -13.80 -17.07 -17.28
C ALA A 305 -14.47 -17.12 -15.88
N ASN A 306 -15.00 -15.98 -15.40
CA ASN A 306 -15.73 -15.86 -14.15
C ASN A 306 -17.23 -15.64 -14.40
N ILE A 307 -17.99 -16.72 -14.54
CA ILE A 307 -19.46 -16.66 -14.70
C ILE A 307 -20.12 -16.26 -13.37
N THR A 308 -20.70 -15.06 -13.34
CA THR A 308 -21.48 -14.52 -12.21
C THR A 308 -22.98 -14.64 -12.47
N ASN A 309 -23.79 -14.59 -11.40
CA ASN A 309 -25.26 -14.67 -11.49
C ASN A 309 -25.86 -13.56 -12.37
N ASP A 310 -25.25 -12.37 -12.32
CA ASP A 310 -25.70 -11.21 -13.08
C ASP A 310 -25.42 -11.35 -14.58
N LEU A 311 -24.28 -11.95 -14.93
CA LEU A 311 -23.93 -12.26 -16.32
C LEU A 311 -24.84 -13.33 -16.91
N VAL A 312 -25.16 -14.38 -16.15
CA VAL A 312 -26.12 -15.41 -16.59
C VAL A 312 -27.49 -14.80 -16.85
N ASN A 313 -27.98 -13.94 -15.96
CA ASN A 313 -29.28 -13.29 -16.13
C ASN A 313 -29.31 -12.35 -17.34
N ARG A 314 -28.25 -11.58 -17.57
CA ARG A 314 -28.13 -10.72 -18.76
C ARG A 314 -28.06 -11.52 -20.04
N PHE A 315 -27.23 -12.54 -20.07
CA PHE A 315 -27.10 -13.44 -21.22
C PHE A 315 -28.43 -14.09 -21.61
N LEU A 316 -29.17 -14.65 -20.66
CA LEU A 316 -30.45 -15.30 -20.97
C LEU A 316 -31.47 -14.30 -21.54
N LYS A 317 -31.43 -13.05 -21.10
CA LYS A 317 -32.27 -11.97 -21.63
C LYS A 317 -31.84 -11.53 -23.02
N GLU A 318 -30.55 -11.32 -23.24
CA GLU A 318 -29.97 -10.94 -24.54
C GLU A 318 -30.22 -12.02 -25.60
N GLN A 319 -30.05 -13.30 -25.25
CA GLN A 319 -30.28 -14.41 -26.17
C GLN A 319 -31.77 -14.70 -26.37
N GLU A 320 -32.63 -14.33 -25.42
CA GLU A 320 -34.08 -14.37 -25.60
C GLU A 320 -34.55 -13.36 -26.67
N GLU A 321 -33.86 -12.22 -26.79
CA GLU A 321 -34.10 -11.23 -27.85
C GLU A 321 -33.57 -11.67 -29.23
N GLU A 322 -32.64 -12.63 -29.28
CA GLU A 322 -32.02 -13.16 -30.51
C GLU A 322 -32.51 -14.58 -30.91
N LYS A 323 -33.61 -15.06 -30.31
CA LYS A 323 -34.12 -16.44 -30.45
C LYS A 323 -34.24 -16.96 -31.88
N ASP A 324 -34.60 -16.10 -32.83
CA ASP A 324 -34.83 -16.44 -34.25
C ASP A 324 -33.54 -16.79 -35.02
N SER A 325 -32.37 -16.51 -34.44
CA SER A 325 -31.04 -16.76 -35.04
C SER A 325 -30.35 -18.03 -34.54
N LEU A 326 -30.97 -18.76 -33.60
CA LEU A 326 -30.39 -19.94 -32.94
C LEU A 326 -30.66 -21.24 -33.72
N SER A 327 -29.74 -22.20 -33.66
CA SER A 327 -30.02 -23.55 -34.17
C SER A 327 -31.03 -24.27 -33.27
N ALA A 328 -31.74 -25.28 -33.79
CA ALA A 328 -32.73 -26.04 -33.00
C ALA A 328 -32.13 -26.66 -31.72
N THR A 329 -30.88 -27.14 -31.79
CA THR A 329 -30.12 -27.65 -30.65
C THR A 329 -29.79 -26.56 -29.63
N ASP A 330 -29.39 -25.38 -30.09
CA ASP A 330 -29.00 -24.27 -29.21
C ASP A 330 -30.22 -23.63 -28.55
N PHE A 331 -31.33 -23.56 -29.27
CA PHE A 331 -32.62 -23.16 -28.72
C PHE A 331 -33.04 -24.08 -27.58
N ARG A 332 -32.87 -25.40 -27.73
CA ARG A 332 -33.19 -26.38 -26.68
C ARG A 332 -32.28 -26.25 -25.45
N VAL A 333 -30.99 -25.96 -25.66
CA VAL A 333 -30.06 -25.67 -24.57
C VAL A 333 -30.44 -24.36 -23.86
N LEU A 334 -30.82 -23.33 -24.60
CA LEU A 334 -31.26 -22.04 -24.06
C LEU A 334 -32.54 -22.19 -23.22
N GLU A 335 -33.50 -22.98 -23.70
CA GLU A 335 -34.75 -23.30 -23.00
C GLU A 335 -34.47 -23.97 -21.65
N LEU A 336 -33.60 -24.99 -21.63
CA LEU A 336 -33.17 -25.65 -20.40
C LEU A 336 -32.46 -24.69 -19.43
N LEU A 337 -31.60 -23.80 -19.94
CA LEU A 337 -30.92 -22.79 -19.12
C LEU A 337 -31.92 -21.80 -18.51
N CYS A 338 -32.93 -21.38 -19.26
CA CYS A 338 -34.01 -20.51 -18.78
C CYS A 338 -34.83 -21.18 -17.67
N GLU A 339 -35.20 -22.45 -17.84
CA GLU A 339 -35.93 -23.23 -16.83
C GLU A 339 -35.13 -23.35 -15.53
N LEU A 340 -33.88 -23.80 -15.61
CA LEU A 340 -33.00 -23.92 -14.45
C LEU A 340 -32.77 -22.58 -13.75
N ASN A 341 -32.66 -21.49 -14.51
CA ASN A 341 -32.47 -20.17 -13.95
C ASN A 341 -33.74 -19.63 -13.28
N LYS A 342 -34.92 -19.96 -13.81
CA LYS A 342 -36.21 -19.64 -13.20
C LYS A 342 -36.38 -20.32 -11.84
N GLU A 343 -36.13 -21.63 -11.78
CA GLU A 343 -36.16 -22.41 -10.53
C GLU A 343 -35.18 -21.83 -9.49
N ARG A 344 -33.93 -21.54 -9.91
CA ARG A 344 -32.93 -20.89 -9.04
C ARG A 344 -33.42 -19.56 -8.48
N LEU A 345 -34.07 -18.72 -9.30
CA LEU A 345 -34.59 -17.42 -8.87
C LEU A 345 -35.78 -17.56 -7.91
N GLU A 346 -36.61 -18.60 -8.07
CA GLU A 346 -37.70 -18.91 -7.14
C GLU A 346 -37.18 -19.31 -5.76
N HIS A 347 -36.16 -20.18 -5.70
CA HIS A 347 -35.55 -20.58 -4.42
C HIS A 347 -34.90 -19.38 -3.71
N LEU A 348 -34.26 -18.47 -4.47
CA LEU A 348 -33.72 -17.22 -3.91
C LEU A 348 -34.80 -16.27 -3.40
N LYS A 349 -35.97 -16.22 -4.05
CA LYS A 349 -37.11 -15.42 -3.55
C LYS A 349 -37.64 -15.99 -2.24
N GLN A 350 -37.83 -17.30 -2.16
CA GLN A 350 -38.28 -17.96 -0.93
C GLN A 350 -37.25 -17.81 0.20
N PHE A 351 -35.96 -17.93 -0.10
CA PHE A 351 -34.87 -17.66 0.83
C PHE A 351 -34.97 -16.24 1.40
N ARG A 352 -35.22 -15.22 0.57
CA ARG A 352 -35.39 -13.83 1.03
C ARG A 352 -36.61 -13.65 1.92
N VAL A 353 -37.73 -14.31 1.62
CA VAL A 353 -38.93 -14.28 2.47
C VAL A 353 -38.64 -14.87 3.86
N ILE A 354 -37.96 -16.01 3.92
CA ILE A 354 -37.56 -16.64 5.18
C ILE A 354 -36.57 -15.75 5.96
N GLN A 355 -35.62 -15.11 5.28
CA GLN A 355 -34.73 -14.15 5.92
C GLN A 355 -35.51 -12.94 6.47
N GLY A 356 -36.49 -12.42 5.73
CA GLY A 356 -37.37 -11.36 6.20
C GLY A 356 -38.20 -11.77 7.43
N GLN A 357 -38.69 -13.01 7.49
CA GLN A 357 -39.40 -13.55 8.66
C GLN A 357 -38.49 -13.68 9.89
N LYS A 358 -37.20 -14.03 9.69
CA LYS A 358 -36.20 -14.04 10.77
C LYS A 358 -35.80 -12.63 11.25
N GLU A 359 -35.97 -11.63 10.39
CA GLU A 359 -35.67 -10.23 10.70
C GLU A 359 -36.83 -9.53 11.43
N SER A 360 -38.08 -9.84 11.07
CA SER A 360 -39.29 -9.27 11.69
C SER A 360 -39.61 -9.86 13.07
N THR A 361 -39.12 -11.06 13.37
CA THR A 361 -39.30 -11.68 14.68
C THR A 361 -38.19 -11.22 15.64
N GLY A 362 -38.59 -10.44 16.64
CA GLY A 362 -37.69 -9.86 17.64
C GLY A 362 -37.66 -10.65 18.96
N ILE A 363 -36.47 -10.87 19.52
CA ILE A 363 -36.27 -11.40 20.88
C ILE A 363 -35.97 -10.23 21.79
N SER A 364 -36.76 -10.11 22.86
CA SER A 364 -36.43 -9.21 23.96
C SER A 364 -35.38 -9.88 24.84
N VAL A 365 -34.16 -9.31 24.86
CA VAL A 365 -33.03 -9.84 25.63
C VAL A 365 -32.68 -8.85 26.74
N PRO A 366 -32.81 -9.25 28.02
CA PRO A 366 -32.28 -8.48 29.15
C PRO A 366 -30.76 -8.37 29.10
N ILE A 367 -30.23 -7.18 29.41
CA ILE A 367 -28.80 -6.86 29.34
C ILE A 367 -28.30 -6.29 30.68
N ASP A 368 -27.21 -6.87 31.21
CA ASP A 368 -26.50 -6.33 32.39
C ASP A 368 -25.41 -5.34 31.97
N ILE A 369 -25.83 -4.21 31.41
CA ILE A 369 -24.91 -3.16 30.97
C ILE A 369 -24.19 -2.50 32.15
N LYS A 370 -24.78 -2.54 33.34
CA LYS A 370 -24.23 -1.97 34.57
C LYS A 370 -22.97 -2.69 35.00
N GLN A 371 -23.06 -4.00 35.21
CA GLN A 371 -21.89 -4.78 35.58
C GLN A 371 -20.81 -4.70 34.49
N TYR A 372 -21.22 -4.63 33.22
CA TYR A 372 -20.30 -4.51 32.11
C TYR A 372 -19.51 -3.20 32.15
N CYS A 373 -20.17 -2.05 32.31
CA CYS A 373 -19.50 -0.76 32.47
C CYS A 373 -18.59 -0.72 33.72
N GLU A 374 -19.02 -1.29 34.85
CA GLU A 374 -18.19 -1.39 36.07
C GLU A 374 -16.89 -2.17 35.83
N LYS A 375 -16.96 -3.30 35.09
CA LYS A 375 -15.79 -4.09 34.68
C LYS A 375 -14.88 -3.31 33.72
N LEU A 376 -15.43 -2.54 32.79
CA LEU A 376 -14.64 -1.72 31.87
C LEU A 376 -13.94 -0.56 32.58
N GLU A 377 -14.57 0.08 33.56
CA GLU A 377 -13.91 1.08 34.42
C GLU A 377 -12.78 0.47 35.25
N TYR A 378 -12.94 -0.77 35.72
CA TYR A 378 -11.84 -1.50 36.35
C TYR A 378 -10.66 -1.70 35.39
N LEU A 379 -10.90 -2.15 34.16
CA LEU A 379 -9.83 -2.28 33.15
C LEU A 379 -9.17 -0.94 32.84
N LYS A 380 -9.93 0.15 32.74
CA LYS A 380 -9.40 1.52 32.56
C LYS A 380 -8.48 1.92 33.72
N SER A 381 -8.85 1.59 34.96
CA SER A 381 -7.99 1.86 36.13
C SER A 381 -6.66 1.11 36.08
N GLN A 382 -6.65 -0.13 35.56
CA GLN A 382 -5.42 -0.90 35.36
C GLN A 382 -4.59 -0.32 34.23
N LEU A 383 -5.23 0.08 33.13
CA LEU A 383 -4.56 0.64 31.97
C LEU A 383 -3.78 1.90 32.32
N SER A 384 -4.36 2.79 33.12
CA SER A 384 -3.64 3.99 33.50
C SER A 384 -2.46 3.75 34.45
N LYS A 385 -2.53 2.74 35.33
CA LYS A 385 -1.35 2.33 36.13
C LYS A 385 -0.20 1.87 35.24
N LEU A 386 -0.50 1.17 34.14
CA LEU A 386 0.49 0.79 33.14
C LEU A 386 1.03 2.01 32.38
N GLU A 387 0.18 3.00 32.07
CA GLU A 387 0.57 4.24 31.38
C GLU A 387 1.61 5.04 32.16
N LEU A 388 1.45 5.16 33.48
CA LEU A 388 2.40 5.87 34.35
C LEU A 388 3.83 5.31 34.28
N ASN A 389 3.97 4.03 33.96
CA ASN A 389 5.25 3.33 33.82
C ASN A 389 5.36 2.65 32.45
N ILE A 390 5.00 3.38 31.38
CA ILE A 390 4.91 2.83 30.03
C ILE A 390 6.23 2.21 29.54
N SER A 391 7.37 2.74 29.98
CA SER A 391 8.69 2.28 29.54
C SER A 391 8.98 0.82 29.88
N THR A 392 8.43 0.30 30.99
CA THR A 392 8.56 -1.09 31.40
C THR A 392 7.33 -1.93 31.08
N ASN A 393 6.18 -1.30 30.82
CA ASN A 393 4.88 -1.96 30.68
C ASN A 393 4.26 -1.85 29.29
N LEU A 394 4.99 -1.39 28.26
CA LEU A 394 4.43 -1.11 26.95
C LEU A 394 3.63 -2.27 26.36
N SER A 395 4.16 -3.49 26.35
CA SER A 395 3.45 -4.65 25.79
C SER A 395 2.13 -4.91 26.52
N SER A 396 2.16 -4.94 27.85
CA SER A 396 0.95 -5.11 28.68
C SER A 396 -0.06 -3.97 28.47
N TYR A 397 0.41 -2.73 28.32
CA TYR A 397 -0.43 -1.57 28.02
C TYR A 397 -1.13 -1.73 26.67
N LEU A 398 -0.41 -2.11 25.63
CA LEU A 398 -0.96 -2.30 24.28
C LEU A 398 -1.98 -3.43 24.23
N GLU A 399 -1.69 -4.55 24.88
CA GLU A 399 -2.62 -5.70 24.93
C GLU A 399 -3.90 -5.33 25.69
N LEU A 400 -3.78 -4.66 26.84
CA LEU A 400 -4.94 -4.21 27.61
C LEU A 400 -5.73 -3.15 26.85
N THR A 401 -5.08 -2.27 26.10
CA THR A 401 -5.78 -1.27 25.28
C THR A 401 -6.55 -1.94 24.14
N LYS A 402 -5.93 -2.89 23.44
CA LYS A 402 -6.57 -3.69 22.40
C LYS A 402 -7.80 -4.41 22.93
N ARG A 403 -7.65 -5.10 24.07
CA ARG A 403 -8.75 -5.77 24.78
C ARG A 403 -9.89 -4.81 25.12
N LEU A 404 -9.57 -3.65 25.69
CA LEU A 404 -10.54 -2.61 26.04
C LEU A 404 -11.25 -2.04 24.80
N LEU A 405 -10.55 -1.83 23.68
CA LEU A 405 -11.15 -1.40 22.41
C LEU A 405 -12.18 -2.39 21.88
N SER A 406 -11.92 -3.70 21.97
CA SER A 406 -12.87 -4.74 21.56
C SER A 406 -14.17 -4.63 22.37
N HIS A 407 -14.07 -4.42 23.68
CA HIS A 407 -15.24 -4.20 24.54
C HIS A 407 -15.97 -2.89 24.25
N ILE A 408 -15.23 -1.80 24.03
CA ILE A 408 -15.82 -0.49 23.68
C ILE A 408 -16.57 -0.57 22.36
N LYS A 409 -16.07 -1.32 21.37
CA LYS A 409 -16.77 -1.55 20.10
C LYS A 409 -18.11 -2.23 20.32
N MET A 410 -18.17 -3.26 21.18
CA MET A 410 -19.44 -3.88 21.57
C MET A 410 -20.35 -2.91 22.33
N LEU A 411 -19.79 -2.14 23.26
CA LEU A 411 -20.51 -1.16 24.05
C LEU A 411 -21.11 -0.03 23.20
N SER A 412 -20.46 0.34 22.10
CA SER A 412 -20.96 1.38 21.17
C SER A 412 -22.30 1.04 20.51
N LYS A 413 -22.73 -0.24 20.53
CA LYS A 413 -24.09 -0.64 20.12
C LYS A 413 -25.18 -0.06 21.03
N PHE A 414 -24.83 0.35 22.26
CA PHE A 414 -25.73 0.85 23.30
C PHE A 414 -25.49 2.34 23.60
N GLU A 415 -24.95 3.09 22.65
CA GLU A 415 -24.53 4.48 22.85
C GLU A 415 -25.64 5.41 23.37
N LYS A 416 -26.92 5.15 23.02
CA LYS A 416 -28.08 5.92 23.51
C LYS A 416 -28.28 5.83 25.03
N GLU A 417 -27.86 4.72 25.62
CA GLU A 417 -28.05 4.37 27.03
C GLU A 417 -26.88 4.79 27.92
N ILE A 418 -25.78 5.19 27.29
CA ILE A 418 -24.54 5.55 27.96
C ILE A 418 -24.40 7.06 27.97
N THR A 419 -24.07 7.58 29.14
CA THR A 419 -23.66 8.96 29.34
C THR A 419 -22.19 8.99 29.76
N PHE A 420 -21.55 10.13 29.53
CA PHE A 420 -20.16 10.35 29.91
C PHE A 420 -20.12 11.47 30.92
N SER A 421 -19.39 11.27 32.00
CA SER A 421 -19.07 12.33 32.97
C SER A 421 -17.57 12.51 33.06
N ASP A 422 -17.14 13.74 33.35
CA ASP A 422 -15.73 14.00 33.63
C ASP A 422 -15.28 13.25 34.88
N TYR A 423 -14.01 12.83 34.88
CA TYR A 423 -13.36 12.34 36.09
C TYR A 423 -13.22 13.48 37.10
N LYS A 424 -13.44 13.20 38.39
CA LYS A 424 -13.24 14.21 39.45
C LYS A 424 -11.75 14.54 39.58
N ASN A 425 -11.41 15.73 40.10
CA ASN A 425 -10.00 16.08 40.41
C ASN A 425 -9.36 14.97 41.27
N ASN A 426 -8.18 14.49 40.84
CA ASN A 426 -7.42 13.34 41.35
C ASN A 426 -7.90 11.93 40.92
N GLU A 427 -8.95 11.80 40.10
CA GLU A 427 -9.23 10.54 39.39
C GLU A 427 -8.35 10.43 38.13
N VAL A 428 -8.02 9.19 37.80
CA VAL A 428 -6.96 8.82 36.89
C VAL A 428 -7.40 8.98 35.43
N VAL A 429 -6.78 9.91 34.68
CA VAL A 429 -7.11 10.18 33.27
C VAL A 429 -6.15 9.43 32.35
N ILE A 430 -6.68 8.47 31.59
CA ILE A 430 -5.98 7.84 30.46
C ILE A 430 -5.82 8.92 29.39
N THR A 431 -4.57 9.24 29.00
CA THR A 431 -4.36 10.26 27.97
C THR A 431 -4.69 9.70 26.59
N GLY A 432 -4.43 8.40 26.38
CA GLY A 432 -4.58 7.70 25.10
C GLY A 432 -3.51 8.06 24.07
N SER A 433 -2.72 9.10 24.34
CA SER A 433 -1.67 9.63 23.49
C SER A 433 -0.32 9.38 24.17
N ILE A 434 0.46 8.44 23.63
CA ILE A 434 1.76 8.12 24.22
C ILE A 434 2.86 8.82 23.46
N ASN A 435 3.70 9.55 24.20
CA ASN A 435 4.96 10.04 23.69
C ASN A 435 6.05 8.96 23.86
N TYR A 436 6.05 7.96 22.98
CA TYR A 436 7.03 6.87 22.99
C TYR A 436 7.54 6.59 21.57
N PRO A 437 8.79 6.15 21.38
CA PRO A 437 9.29 5.82 20.05
C PRO A 437 8.49 4.66 19.43
N ILE A 438 7.99 4.87 18.21
CA ILE A 438 7.15 3.87 17.53
C ILE A 438 7.92 2.57 17.22
N GLU A 439 9.24 2.67 17.02
CA GLU A 439 10.13 1.51 16.87
C GLU A 439 10.02 0.55 18.06
N LYS A 440 9.91 1.08 19.28
CA LYS A 440 9.76 0.25 20.48
C LYS A 440 8.41 -0.45 20.51
N VAL A 441 7.38 0.18 19.97
CA VAL A 441 6.06 -0.44 19.80
C VAL A 441 6.13 -1.59 18.81
N PHE A 442 6.75 -1.37 17.64
CA PHE A 442 6.98 -2.44 16.67
C PHE A 442 7.81 -3.59 17.26
N SER A 443 8.67 -3.33 18.24
CA SER A 443 9.48 -4.35 18.89
C SER A 443 8.72 -5.20 19.94
N THR A 444 7.44 -4.93 20.21
CA THR A 444 6.65 -5.64 21.25
C THR A 444 6.17 -7.04 20.86
N LYS A 445 6.40 -7.48 19.62
CA LYS A 445 5.90 -8.74 19.04
C LYS A 445 4.38 -8.83 18.88
N LEU A 446 3.63 -7.82 19.29
CA LEU A 446 2.20 -7.72 19.06
C LEU A 446 1.92 -7.42 17.58
N ASN A 447 0.82 -7.96 17.07
CA ASN A 447 0.32 -7.61 15.74
C ASN A 447 -0.22 -6.17 15.75
N ILE A 448 0.23 -5.35 14.80
CA ILE A 448 0.02 -3.90 14.84
C ILE A 448 -0.56 -3.39 13.52
N SER A 449 -1.56 -2.54 13.61
CA SER A 449 -2.11 -1.76 12.49
C SER A 449 -1.77 -0.29 12.68
N VAL A 450 -0.93 0.25 11.80
CA VAL A 450 -0.54 1.67 11.77
C VAL A 450 -1.54 2.45 10.92
N LEU A 451 -2.32 3.31 11.58
CA LEU A 451 -3.35 4.15 10.99
C LEU A 451 -2.85 5.58 10.82
N GLY A 452 -3.24 6.24 9.74
CA GLY A 452 -2.76 7.58 9.43
C GLY A 452 -3.32 8.12 8.13
N ASP A 453 -3.45 9.44 8.01
CA ASP A 453 -3.81 10.07 6.73
C ASP A 453 -2.71 9.90 5.67
N ALA A 454 -3.02 10.25 4.44
CA ALA A 454 -2.03 10.24 3.38
C ALA A 454 -0.88 11.21 3.70
N GLY A 455 0.37 10.77 3.51
CA GLY A 455 1.55 11.58 3.82
C GLY A 455 1.95 11.60 5.31
N SER A 456 1.21 10.93 6.21
CA SER A 456 1.53 10.88 7.66
C SER A 456 2.81 10.12 8.02
N GLY A 457 3.44 9.45 7.05
CA GLY A 457 4.69 8.71 7.25
C GLY A 457 4.52 7.23 7.58
N LYS A 458 3.35 6.61 7.37
CA LYS A 458 3.13 5.17 7.61
C LYS A 458 4.19 4.28 6.96
N THR A 459 4.31 4.36 5.62
CA THR A 459 5.32 3.63 4.84
C THR A 459 6.74 3.91 5.32
N THR A 460 7.05 5.18 5.60
CA THR A 460 8.37 5.59 6.13
C THR A 460 8.69 4.89 7.45
N ASN A 461 7.77 4.87 8.41
CA ASN A 461 7.96 4.20 9.70
C ASN A 461 8.18 2.69 9.54
N LEU A 462 7.42 2.05 8.66
CA LEU A 462 7.57 0.61 8.37
C LEU A 462 8.90 0.29 7.69
N GLN A 463 9.33 1.13 6.74
CA GLN A 463 10.61 0.99 6.03
C GLN A 463 11.80 1.17 6.98
N VAL A 464 11.79 2.23 7.82
CA VAL A 464 12.83 2.47 8.82
C VAL A 464 12.92 1.27 9.78
N TYR A 465 11.79 0.75 10.24
CA TYR A 465 11.79 -0.43 11.10
C TYR A 465 12.37 -1.67 10.40
N ALA A 466 11.99 -1.92 9.14
CA ALA A 466 12.57 -3.01 8.34
C ALA A 466 14.08 -2.85 8.14
N GLN A 467 14.57 -1.62 7.90
CA GLN A 467 15.99 -1.31 7.81
C GLN A 467 16.72 -1.57 9.13
N ASN A 468 16.16 -1.12 10.26
CA ASN A 468 16.75 -1.36 11.58
C ASN A 468 16.84 -2.86 11.89
N LEU A 469 15.81 -3.65 11.55
CA LEU A 469 15.84 -5.10 11.71
C LEU A 469 16.91 -5.77 10.83
N LEU A 470 17.13 -5.24 9.61
CA LEU A 470 18.15 -5.73 8.69
C LEU A 470 19.57 -5.37 9.16
N GLN A 471 19.78 -4.15 9.64
CA GLN A 471 21.07 -3.66 10.13
C GLN A 471 21.50 -4.35 11.43
N ASN A 472 20.54 -4.61 12.33
CA ASN A 472 20.79 -5.28 13.61
C ASN A 472 20.80 -6.82 13.53
N GLU A 473 20.82 -7.38 12.31
CA GLU A 473 20.82 -8.82 12.04
C GLU A 473 19.77 -9.59 12.88
N SER A 474 18.49 -9.23 12.70
CA SER A 474 17.38 -9.92 13.36
C SER A 474 17.52 -11.43 13.28
N LYS A 475 17.30 -12.12 14.42
CA LYS A 475 17.45 -13.57 14.56
C LYS A 475 16.38 -14.39 13.81
N GLY A 476 15.42 -13.75 13.14
CA GLY A 476 14.35 -14.39 12.39
C GLY A 476 14.06 -13.68 11.07
N MET A 477 13.29 -14.33 10.19
CA MET A 477 12.96 -13.80 8.87
C MET A 477 12.17 -12.48 8.97
N VAL A 478 12.57 -11.48 8.18
CA VAL A 478 11.82 -10.22 8.03
C VAL A 478 11.27 -10.17 6.62
N PHE A 479 9.96 -10.18 6.49
CA PHE A 479 9.27 -10.05 5.20
C PHE A 479 8.69 -8.64 5.08
N PHE A 480 9.00 -7.91 4.01
CA PHE A 480 8.45 -6.58 3.75
C PHE A 480 7.94 -6.48 2.30
N SER A 481 6.67 -6.11 2.14
CA SER A 481 6.08 -5.75 0.84
C SER A 481 4.79 -4.96 1.03
N THR A 482 4.33 -4.27 -0.02
CA THR A 482 2.95 -3.79 -0.08
C THR A 482 1.99 -4.97 -0.30
N LEU A 483 0.79 -4.89 0.28
CA LEU A 483 -0.24 -5.92 0.10
C LEU A 483 -0.70 -6.04 -1.34
N ASN A 484 -0.78 -4.93 -2.07
CA ASN A 484 -1.22 -4.92 -3.47
C ASN A 484 -0.33 -5.82 -4.35
N LYS A 485 1.00 -5.80 -4.14
CA LYS A 485 1.95 -6.66 -4.89
C LYS A 485 1.75 -8.14 -4.57
N ILE A 486 1.51 -8.47 -3.31
CA ILE A 486 1.28 -9.85 -2.88
C ILE A 486 -0.05 -10.33 -3.46
N ALA A 487 -1.09 -9.50 -3.38
CA ALA A 487 -2.43 -9.80 -3.86
C ALA A 487 -2.46 -10.04 -5.36
N GLU A 488 -1.74 -9.23 -6.13
CA GLU A 488 -1.58 -9.40 -7.59
C GLU A 488 -0.95 -10.75 -7.96
N LEU A 489 -0.04 -11.25 -7.13
CA LEU A 489 0.65 -12.53 -7.30
C LEU A 489 -0.04 -13.71 -6.58
N THR A 490 -1.18 -13.46 -5.95
CA THR A 490 -1.97 -14.50 -5.29
C THR A 490 -2.97 -15.08 -6.30
N ASP A 491 -2.87 -16.37 -6.59
CA ASP A 491 -3.82 -17.02 -7.49
C ASP A 491 -5.22 -17.05 -6.85
N GLU A 492 -6.20 -16.41 -7.49
CA GLU A 492 -7.59 -16.41 -7.02
C GLU A 492 -8.24 -17.80 -7.09
N ARG A 493 -7.68 -18.72 -7.90
CA ARG A 493 -8.18 -20.09 -8.08
C ARG A 493 -7.79 -21.00 -6.92
N GLU A 494 -6.69 -20.72 -6.24
CA GLU A 494 -6.14 -21.51 -5.12
C GLU A 494 -6.36 -20.83 -3.76
N SER A 495 -7.62 -20.50 -3.45
CA SER A 495 -8.10 -20.15 -2.09
C SER A 495 -7.72 -18.78 -1.49
N LYS A 496 -7.23 -17.81 -2.29
CA LYS A 496 -6.89 -16.44 -1.78
C LYS A 496 -5.91 -16.49 -0.60
N ASN A 497 -4.91 -17.36 -0.71
CA ASN A 497 -3.94 -17.65 0.33
C ASN A 497 -2.72 -16.71 0.24
N LEU A 498 -2.59 -15.78 1.19
CA LEU A 498 -1.50 -14.81 1.22
C LEU A 498 -0.11 -15.44 1.36
N LEU A 499 0.04 -16.61 1.99
CA LEU A 499 1.36 -17.28 2.06
C LEU A 499 1.87 -17.66 0.67
N ILE A 500 0.97 -18.13 -0.20
CA ILE A 500 1.31 -18.47 -1.59
C ILE A 500 1.72 -17.20 -2.34
N GLY A 501 0.93 -16.13 -2.22
CA GLY A 501 1.27 -14.83 -2.81
C GLY A 501 2.62 -14.29 -2.34
N MET A 502 2.93 -14.42 -1.05
CA MET A 502 4.21 -14.00 -0.47
C MET A 502 5.38 -14.83 -1.03
N HIS A 503 5.19 -16.15 -1.18
CA HIS A 503 6.19 -17.03 -1.79
C HIS A 503 6.41 -16.71 -3.27
N SER A 504 5.33 -16.50 -4.04
CA SER A 504 5.38 -16.04 -5.42
C SER A 504 6.12 -14.71 -5.55
N TYR A 505 5.88 -13.78 -4.62
CA TYR A 505 6.61 -12.52 -4.56
C TYR A 505 8.11 -12.74 -4.33
N LEU A 506 8.52 -13.60 -3.38
CA LEU A 506 9.94 -13.92 -3.19
C LEU A 506 10.60 -14.53 -4.43
N ARG A 507 9.90 -15.45 -5.11
CA ARG A 507 10.37 -16.00 -6.39
C ARG A 507 10.52 -14.93 -7.46
N SER A 508 9.61 -13.96 -7.52
CA SER A 508 9.71 -12.82 -8.45
C SER A 508 10.95 -11.96 -8.21
N LEU A 509 11.46 -11.95 -6.97
CA LEU A 509 12.70 -11.28 -6.58
C LEU A 509 13.96 -12.12 -6.84
N GLY A 510 13.81 -13.33 -7.40
CA GLY A 510 14.92 -14.23 -7.74
C GLY A 510 15.30 -15.23 -6.65
N SER A 511 14.49 -15.39 -5.60
CA SER A 511 14.72 -16.41 -4.57
C SER A 511 14.37 -17.82 -5.09
N ASN A 512 15.24 -18.79 -4.79
CA ASN A 512 15.00 -20.21 -5.07
C ASN A 512 14.47 -20.98 -3.86
N THR A 513 14.18 -20.30 -2.75
CA THR A 513 13.67 -20.90 -1.51
C THR A 513 12.39 -21.70 -1.78
N SER A 514 12.34 -22.94 -1.29
CA SER A 514 11.17 -23.83 -1.42
C SER A 514 10.00 -23.30 -0.59
N TYR A 515 8.76 -23.61 -0.98
CA TYR A 515 7.58 -23.21 -0.19
C TYR A 515 7.62 -23.76 1.25
N PRO A 516 7.94 -25.05 1.49
CA PRO A 516 8.05 -25.57 2.85
C PRO A 516 9.11 -24.87 3.70
N ASP A 517 10.28 -24.55 3.13
CA ASP A 517 11.33 -23.85 3.86
C ASP A 517 10.93 -22.41 4.20
N PHE A 518 10.30 -21.72 3.25
CA PHE A 518 9.75 -20.38 3.45
C PHE A 518 8.70 -20.36 4.57
N GLU A 519 7.75 -21.28 4.54
CA GLU A 519 6.72 -21.43 5.55
C GLU A 519 7.32 -21.75 6.93
N LYS A 520 8.31 -22.64 6.98
CA LYS A 520 9.03 -22.98 8.22
C LYS A 520 9.77 -21.78 8.81
N GLN A 521 10.32 -20.89 7.97
CA GLN A 521 10.97 -19.67 8.44
C GLN A 521 9.96 -18.67 9.04
N LEU A 522 8.79 -18.51 8.40
CA LEU A 522 7.74 -17.62 8.87
C LEU A 522 7.00 -18.12 10.12
N THR A 523 6.93 -19.43 10.33
CA THR A 523 6.33 -20.03 11.54
C THR A 523 7.23 -19.92 12.78
N SER A 524 8.46 -19.40 12.63
CA SER A 524 9.37 -19.15 13.75
C SER A 524 8.91 -17.98 14.63
N GLU A 525 9.15 -18.07 15.95
CA GLU A 525 8.79 -17.03 16.94
C GLU A 525 9.49 -15.68 16.74
N LYS A 526 10.44 -15.63 15.81
CA LYS A 526 11.28 -14.46 15.55
C LYS A 526 10.95 -13.79 14.22
N ALA A 527 10.06 -14.39 13.43
CA ALA A 527 9.64 -13.84 12.16
C ALA A 527 8.80 -12.55 12.35
N VAL A 528 9.00 -11.61 11.43
CA VAL A 528 8.25 -10.35 11.36
C VAL A 528 7.79 -10.16 9.92
N ILE A 529 6.49 -10.02 9.72
CA ILE A 529 5.87 -9.74 8.44
C ILE A 529 5.36 -8.30 8.47
N ILE A 530 5.81 -7.49 7.52
CA ILE A 530 5.43 -6.09 7.37
C ILE A 530 4.71 -5.95 6.02
N LEU A 531 3.41 -5.65 6.10
CA LEU A 531 2.46 -5.60 4.98
C LEU A 531 1.94 -4.16 4.81
N ASP A 532 2.51 -3.41 3.88
CA ASP A 532 2.13 -2.00 3.73
C ASP A 532 0.84 -1.82 2.90
N SER A 533 0.06 -0.79 3.25
CA SER A 533 -1.11 -0.26 2.53
C SER A 533 -2.28 -1.24 2.31
N ILE A 534 -3.02 -1.58 3.38
CA ILE A 534 -4.32 -2.29 3.27
C ILE A 534 -5.32 -1.47 2.45
N ASP A 535 -5.38 -0.16 2.69
CA ASP A 535 -6.32 0.75 2.03
C ASP A 535 -6.22 0.73 0.52
N GLU A 536 -5.01 0.51 -0.01
CA GLU A 536 -4.78 0.39 -1.45
C GLU A 536 -5.19 -0.99 -1.98
N ALA A 537 -4.93 -2.05 -1.22
CA ALA A 537 -5.20 -3.42 -1.65
C ALA A 537 -6.70 -3.76 -1.59
N ILE A 538 -7.43 -3.29 -0.58
CA ILE A 538 -8.82 -3.68 -0.33
C ILE A 538 -9.79 -3.22 -1.44
N VAL A 539 -9.48 -2.08 -2.09
CA VAL A 539 -10.30 -1.53 -3.19
C VAL A 539 -10.34 -2.51 -4.37
N ARG A 540 -9.17 -3.06 -4.74
CA ARG A 540 -9.06 -4.03 -5.84
C ARG A 540 -9.34 -5.47 -5.39
N TYR A 541 -8.96 -5.79 -4.15
CA TYR A 541 -9.02 -7.13 -3.57
C TYR A 541 -9.80 -7.11 -2.24
N PRO A 542 -11.14 -7.08 -2.26
CA PRO A 542 -11.96 -6.99 -1.05
C PRO A 542 -11.75 -8.13 -0.05
N TRP A 543 -11.14 -9.24 -0.50
CA TRP A 543 -10.84 -10.42 0.31
C TRP A 543 -9.62 -10.27 1.22
N ILE A 544 -8.82 -9.20 1.10
CA ILE A 544 -7.54 -9.03 1.79
C ILE A 544 -7.67 -9.07 3.30
N ILE A 545 -8.66 -8.40 3.89
CA ILE A 545 -8.86 -8.37 5.35
C ILE A 545 -9.06 -9.78 5.90
N SER A 546 -9.93 -10.56 5.25
CA SER A 546 -10.18 -11.96 5.62
C SER A 546 -8.93 -12.81 5.47
N ALA A 547 -8.13 -12.58 4.44
CA ALA A 547 -6.89 -13.32 4.21
C ALA A 547 -5.79 -12.97 5.24
N VAL A 548 -5.63 -11.70 5.62
CA VAL A 548 -4.71 -11.28 6.69
C VAL A 548 -5.14 -11.86 8.04
N SER A 549 -6.46 -11.90 8.31
CA SER A 549 -6.99 -12.55 9.52
C SER A 549 -6.67 -14.05 9.55
N LYS A 550 -6.84 -14.77 8.43
CA LYS A 550 -6.44 -16.17 8.32
C LYS A 550 -4.93 -16.36 8.49
N LEU A 551 -4.12 -15.48 7.90
CA LEU A 551 -2.66 -15.50 8.02
C LEU A 551 -2.22 -15.36 9.48
N LYS A 552 -2.84 -14.45 10.24
CA LYS A 552 -2.62 -14.28 11.68
C LYS A 552 -2.91 -15.57 12.45
N SER A 553 -4.05 -16.22 12.18
CA SER A 553 -4.42 -17.47 12.85
C SER A 553 -3.44 -18.60 12.55
N TYR A 554 -2.95 -18.68 11.31
CA TYR A 554 -1.99 -19.68 10.89
C TYR A 554 -0.58 -19.43 11.46
N LEU A 555 -0.13 -18.18 11.45
CA LEU A 555 1.20 -17.76 11.92
C LEU A 555 1.11 -17.17 13.33
N SER A 556 0.54 -17.90 14.28
CA SER A 556 0.27 -17.41 15.65
C SER A 556 1.50 -16.95 16.44
N LYS A 557 2.70 -17.40 16.04
CA LYS A 557 3.99 -17.06 16.65
C LYS A 557 4.73 -15.92 15.93
N CYS A 558 4.24 -15.51 14.75
CA CYS A 558 4.84 -14.45 13.95
C CYS A 558 4.19 -13.10 14.28
N GLN A 559 4.99 -12.04 14.27
CA GLN A 559 4.45 -10.70 14.30
C GLN A 559 4.04 -10.24 12.91
N ILE A 560 2.85 -9.65 12.78
CA ILE A 560 2.34 -9.01 11.57
C ILE A 560 2.12 -7.53 11.85
N ILE A 561 2.78 -6.67 11.09
CA ILE A 561 2.62 -5.22 11.12
C ILE A 561 2.04 -4.78 9.78
N THR A 562 0.99 -3.97 9.82
CA THR A 562 0.32 -3.47 8.62
C THR A 562 0.05 -1.97 8.72
N SER A 563 -0.27 -1.33 7.59
CA SER A 563 -0.69 0.08 7.58
C SER A 563 -2.01 0.30 6.82
N SER A 564 -2.72 1.38 7.15
CA SER A 564 -3.93 1.81 6.43
C SER A 564 -4.30 3.28 6.71
N ARG A 565 -5.24 3.83 5.93
CA ARG A 565 -5.91 5.11 6.23
C ARG A 565 -6.94 4.96 7.36
N TYR A 566 -7.23 6.06 8.04
CA TYR A 566 -8.30 6.12 9.05
C TYR A 566 -9.69 5.81 8.48
N SER A 567 -9.90 6.05 7.20
CA SER A 567 -11.19 5.87 6.52
C SER A 567 -11.56 4.42 6.21
N VAL A 568 -10.65 3.46 6.45
CA VAL A 568 -10.89 2.03 6.17
C VAL A 568 -11.30 1.33 7.46
N ASP A 569 -12.60 1.32 7.73
CA ASP A 569 -13.18 0.76 8.95
C ASP A 569 -12.90 -0.76 9.09
N GLU A 570 -12.73 -1.47 7.98
CA GLU A 570 -12.51 -2.92 7.95
C GLU A 570 -11.20 -3.35 8.62
N VAL A 571 -10.21 -2.46 8.72
CA VAL A 571 -8.93 -2.72 9.40
C VAL A 571 -9.14 -3.06 10.88
N HIS A 572 -10.19 -2.50 11.49
CA HIS A 572 -10.55 -2.80 12.88
C HIS A 572 -11.05 -4.23 13.09
N ASN A 573 -11.22 -5.04 12.04
CA ASN A 573 -11.62 -6.44 12.13
C ASN A 573 -10.42 -7.42 12.22
N LEU A 574 -9.17 -6.94 12.09
CA LEU A 574 -7.97 -7.79 12.16
C LEU A 574 -7.59 -8.21 13.60
N ASP A 575 -8.23 -7.61 14.61
CA ASP A 575 -7.88 -7.81 16.03
C ASP A 575 -6.36 -7.58 16.27
N PHE A 576 -5.86 -6.48 15.71
CA PHE A 576 -4.50 -5.98 15.89
C PHE A 576 -4.53 -4.78 16.85
N VAL A 577 -3.37 -4.46 17.44
CA VAL A 577 -3.18 -3.21 18.16
C VAL A 577 -3.22 -2.06 17.16
N ASN A 578 -4.22 -1.18 17.27
CA ASN A 578 -4.37 -0.03 16.37
C ASN A 578 -3.60 1.17 16.90
N ILE A 579 -2.69 1.70 16.08
CA ILE A 579 -1.84 2.84 16.42
C ILE A 579 -2.08 3.93 15.40
N SER A 580 -2.56 5.08 15.84
CA SER A 580 -2.87 6.24 15.03
C SER A 580 -1.71 7.23 15.05
N LEU A 581 -1.07 7.47 13.90
CA LEU A 581 0.00 8.46 13.76
C LEU A 581 -0.55 9.87 13.96
N LEU A 582 0.01 10.60 14.92
CA LEU A 582 -0.41 11.95 15.23
C LEU A 582 0.25 12.99 14.33
N PRO A 583 -0.44 14.13 14.10
CA PRO A 583 0.17 15.27 13.45
C PRO A 583 1.40 15.76 14.25
N PHE A 584 2.43 16.22 13.54
CA PHE A 584 3.64 16.77 14.13
C PHE A 584 3.33 17.93 15.08
N THR A 585 3.87 17.83 16.29
CA THR A 585 3.96 18.96 17.22
C THR A 585 4.95 20.00 16.71
N ASN A 586 4.85 21.25 17.17
CA ASN A 586 5.81 22.30 16.80
C ASN A 586 7.26 21.91 17.12
N GLN A 587 7.50 21.12 18.17
CA GLN A 587 8.81 20.58 18.49
C GLN A 587 9.31 19.59 17.43
N GLN A 588 8.46 18.66 16.99
CA GLN A 588 8.80 17.70 15.92
C GLN A 588 9.00 18.38 14.58
N LYS A 589 8.24 19.45 14.27
CA LYS A 589 8.48 20.25 13.05
C LYS A 589 9.86 20.89 13.08
N ARG A 590 10.23 21.51 14.20
CA ARG A 590 11.56 22.10 14.38
C ARG A 590 12.65 21.05 14.21
N GLU A 591 12.52 19.90 14.88
CA GLU A 591 13.47 18.79 14.75
C GLU A 591 13.59 18.30 13.31
N PHE A 592 12.45 18.11 12.62
CA PHE A 592 12.41 17.70 11.22
C PHE A 592 13.14 18.69 10.32
N PHE A 593 12.85 19.99 10.44
CA PHE A 593 13.52 21.01 9.64
C PHE A 593 15.01 21.11 9.94
N THR A 594 15.42 21.03 11.22
CA THR A 594 16.85 21.03 11.58
C THR A 594 17.60 19.83 10.99
N LYS A 595 17.00 18.63 11.04
CA LYS A 595 17.58 17.44 10.40
C LYS A 595 17.65 17.59 8.89
N TRP A 596 16.55 18.04 8.29
CA TRP A 596 16.43 18.26 6.85
C TRP A 596 17.47 19.25 6.32
N PHE A 597 17.71 20.35 7.03
CA PHE A 597 18.69 21.35 6.61
C PHE A 597 20.11 21.06 7.07
N SER A 598 20.38 19.94 7.73
CA SER A 598 21.71 19.60 8.27
C SER A 598 22.83 19.66 7.21
N VAL A 599 22.51 19.37 5.95
CA VAL A 599 23.44 19.47 4.83
C VAL A 599 23.85 20.89 4.41
N TYR A 600 23.24 21.91 5.00
CA TYR A 600 23.62 23.32 4.82
C TYR A 600 24.51 23.85 5.96
N GLY A 601 24.95 22.98 6.89
CA GLY A 601 25.89 23.36 7.95
C GLY A 601 25.29 24.43 8.88
N ASP A 602 26.04 25.50 9.12
CA ASP A 602 25.68 26.59 10.06
C ASP A 602 24.36 27.29 9.70
N ASP A 603 23.95 27.29 8.43
CA ASP A 603 22.69 27.87 7.98
C ASP A 603 21.46 26.99 8.28
N SER A 604 21.66 25.74 8.71
CA SER A 604 20.57 24.79 8.99
C SER A 604 19.55 25.36 9.97
N THR A 605 20.03 25.91 11.07
CA THR A 605 19.18 26.50 12.12
C THR A 605 18.43 27.73 11.59
N ASN A 606 19.08 28.56 10.76
CA ASN A 606 18.45 29.77 10.21
C ASN A 606 17.29 29.42 9.27
N TYR A 607 17.45 28.43 8.40
CA TYR A 607 16.36 27.94 7.54
C TYR A 607 15.21 27.33 8.34
N ALA A 608 15.53 26.51 9.36
CA ALA A 608 14.52 25.91 10.23
C ALA A 608 13.73 26.99 10.99
N GLU A 609 14.39 27.97 11.60
CA GLU A 609 13.73 29.07 12.31
C GLU A 609 12.88 29.94 11.37
N SER A 610 13.37 30.26 10.16
CA SER A 610 12.60 31.03 9.17
C SER A 610 11.27 30.35 8.81
N ILE A 611 11.29 29.03 8.60
CA ILE A 611 10.05 28.27 8.36
C ILE A 611 9.16 28.27 9.60
N MET A 612 9.71 28.05 10.79
CA MET A 612 8.95 28.03 12.03
C MET A 612 8.28 29.39 12.33
N GLU A 613 8.96 30.50 12.05
CA GLU A 613 8.39 31.85 12.13
C GLU A 613 7.25 32.05 11.13
N HIS A 614 7.41 31.57 9.90
CA HIS A 614 6.35 31.64 8.87
C HIS A 614 5.10 30.85 9.30
N LEU A 615 5.29 29.63 9.82
CA LEU A 615 4.19 28.81 10.34
C LEU A 615 3.49 29.48 11.54
N THR A 616 4.25 30.14 12.41
CA THR A 616 3.68 30.87 13.57
C THR A 616 2.81 32.04 13.12
N LYS A 617 3.23 32.77 12.06
CA LYS A 617 2.46 33.88 11.47
C LYS A 617 1.19 33.42 10.72
N HIS A 618 1.17 32.17 10.26
CA HIS A 618 0.08 31.61 9.46
C HIS A 618 -0.50 30.34 10.11
N SER A 619 -1.30 30.51 11.17
CA SER A 619 -1.86 29.40 11.98
C SER A 619 -2.60 28.34 11.15
N LYS A 620 -3.41 28.75 10.16
CA LYS A 620 -4.10 27.81 9.25
C LYS A 620 -3.12 26.90 8.50
N LEU A 621 -2.03 27.46 7.97
CA LEU A 621 -0.98 26.67 7.33
C LEU A 621 -0.25 25.79 8.35
N ASN A 622 -0.05 26.27 9.58
CA ASN A 622 0.55 25.47 10.63
C ASN A 622 -0.26 24.20 10.95
N GLU A 623 -1.60 24.27 10.89
CA GLU A 623 -2.48 23.11 11.06
C GLU A 623 -2.38 22.10 9.91
N ILE A 624 -1.98 22.56 8.73
CA ILE A 624 -1.77 21.73 7.52
C ILE A 624 -0.39 21.09 7.51
N VAL A 625 0.65 21.86 7.86
CA VAL A 625 2.05 21.43 7.84
C VAL A 625 2.34 20.60 9.08
N THR A 626 1.69 19.45 9.16
CA THR A 626 1.70 18.57 10.33
C THR A 626 2.12 17.15 9.98
N ASN A 627 2.57 16.91 8.76
CA ASN A 627 3.06 15.61 8.34
C ASN A 627 4.39 15.75 7.57
N PRO A 628 5.19 14.68 7.48
CA PRO A 628 6.47 14.71 6.78
C PRO A 628 6.38 15.21 5.34
N LEU A 629 5.30 14.85 4.62
CA LEU A 629 5.10 15.25 3.24
C LEU A 629 4.99 16.77 3.10
N SER A 630 4.06 17.39 3.83
CA SER A 630 3.84 18.83 3.77
C SER A 630 5.03 19.63 4.31
N ALA A 631 5.69 19.13 5.36
CA ALA A 631 6.92 19.73 5.88
C ALA A 631 8.02 19.71 4.82
N THR A 632 8.20 18.59 4.12
CA THR A 632 9.20 18.49 3.06
C THR A 632 8.95 19.48 1.93
N ILE A 633 7.71 19.58 1.44
CA ILE A 633 7.37 20.51 0.36
C ILE A 633 7.73 21.93 0.77
N LEU A 634 7.40 22.31 2.01
CA LEU A 634 7.70 23.63 2.54
C LEU A 634 9.21 23.89 2.62
N ALA A 635 9.99 22.89 3.05
CA ALA A 635 11.44 22.96 3.10
C ALA A 635 12.04 23.11 1.69
N THR A 636 11.56 22.35 0.71
CA THR A 636 11.99 22.45 -0.69
C THR A 636 11.71 23.85 -1.27
N LEU A 637 10.54 24.43 -1.00
CA LEU A 637 10.21 25.80 -1.43
C LEU A 637 11.16 26.83 -0.80
N CYS A 638 11.49 26.66 0.49
CA CYS A 638 12.38 27.54 1.23
C CYS A 638 13.80 27.57 0.64
N VAL A 639 14.43 26.41 0.41
CA VAL A 639 15.79 26.34 -0.19
C VAL A 639 15.83 26.95 -1.59
N ASN A 640 14.75 26.79 -2.36
CA ASN A 640 14.67 27.32 -3.72
C ASN A 640 14.36 28.83 -3.77
N ASN A 641 14.31 29.50 -2.60
CA ASN A 641 13.98 30.92 -2.43
C ASN A 641 12.62 31.27 -3.03
N ILE A 642 11.65 30.34 -2.96
CA ILE A 642 10.28 30.57 -3.40
C ILE A 642 9.49 31.13 -2.21
N PRO A 643 8.67 32.17 -2.40
CA PRO A 643 7.83 32.68 -1.32
C PRO A 643 7.01 31.55 -0.70
N LEU A 644 7.02 31.42 0.62
CA LEU A 644 6.30 30.33 1.29
C LEU A 644 4.78 30.49 1.09
N PRO A 645 4.03 29.39 0.95
CA PRO A 645 2.57 29.40 0.78
C PRO A 645 1.88 29.85 2.08
N THR A 646 0.58 30.15 2.00
CA THR A 646 -0.25 30.50 3.17
C THR A 646 -1.43 29.55 3.39
N THR A 647 -1.68 28.62 2.44
CA THR A 647 -2.75 27.61 2.49
C THR A 647 -2.26 26.25 1.95
N GLU A 648 -2.97 25.15 2.21
CA GLU A 648 -2.62 23.79 1.73
C GLU A 648 -2.66 23.70 0.20
N SER A 649 -3.74 24.18 -0.43
CA SER A 649 -3.80 24.24 -1.89
C SER A 649 -2.66 25.07 -2.49
N SER A 650 -2.28 26.20 -1.85
CA SER A 650 -1.12 27.00 -2.28
C SER A 650 0.20 26.25 -2.13
N LEU A 651 0.35 25.41 -1.10
CA LEU A 651 1.54 24.57 -0.89
C LEU A 651 1.74 23.60 -2.04
N TYR A 652 0.70 22.85 -2.42
CA TYR A 652 0.79 21.93 -3.56
C TYR A 652 0.93 22.68 -4.89
N LYS A 653 0.19 23.78 -5.08
CA LYS A 653 0.31 24.62 -6.29
C LYS A 653 1.74 25.07 -6.51
N LYS A 654 2.37 25.69 -5.50
CA LYS A 654 3.75 26.18 -5.59
C LYS A 654 4.75 25.07 -5.84
N ARG A 655 4.52 23.87 -5.30
CA ARG A 655 5.33 22.70 -5.63
C ARG A 655 5.26 22.36 -7.11
N PHE A 656 4.06 22.24 -7.67
CA PHE A 656 3.92 21.89 -9.08
C PHE A 656 4.38 23.01 -10.01
N ASP A 657 4.21 24.28 -9.63
CA ASP A 657 4.80 25.43 -10.33
C ASP A 657 6.35 25.35 -10.33
N LEU A 658 6.97 24.87 -9.25
CA LEU A 658 8.41 24.60 -9.20
C LEU A 658 8.80 23.43 -10.12
N LEU A 659 8.09 22.31 -10.06
CA LEU A 659 8.39 21.14 -10.88
C LEU A 659 8.14 21.33 -12.37
N SER A 660 7.17 22.15 -12.75
CA SER A 660 6.95 22.47 -14.18
C SER A 660 8.00 23.43 -14.74
N GLY A 661 8.82 24.06 -13.89
CA GLY A 661 9.79 25.09 -14.30
C GLY A 661 9.19 26.49 -14.42
N LYS A 662 7.99 26.73 -13.86
CA LYS A 662 7.35 28.06 -13.88
C LYS A 662 8.23 29.12 -13.21
N PHE A 663 8.93 28.76 -12.14
CA PHE A 663 9.91 29.65 -11.49
C PHE A 663 11.25 29.76 -12.23
N ASP A 664 11.61 28.77 -13.06
CA ASP A 664 12.84 28.79 -13.87
C ASP A 664 12.72 29.80 -15.01
N LEU A 665 11.53 29.92 -15.61
CA LEU A 665 11.23 30.94 -16.63
C LEU A 665 11.49 32.36 -16.12
N TYR A 666 11.05 32.67 -14.89
CA TYR A 666 11.31 33.98 -14.28
C TYR A 666 12.81 34.24 -14.05
N LYS A 667 13.62 33.18 -13.94
CA LYS A 667 15.08 33.23 -13.81
C LYS A 667 15.81 33.19 -15.17
N GLY A 668 15.07 33.18 -16.29
CA GLY A 668 15.64 33.07 -17.64
C GLY A 668 16.22 31.69 -17.97
N ILE A 669 15.89 30.67 -17.16
CA ILE A 669 16.37 29.29 -17.33
C ILE A 669 15.29 28.48 -18.02
N LYS A 670 15.60 27.89 -19.17
CA LYS A 670 14.67 27.01 -19.90
C LYS A 670 15.06 25.55 -19.71
N ARG A 671 14.48 24.90 -18.71
CA ARG A 671 14.73 23.49 -18.36
C ARG A 671 13.99 22.53 -19.30
N THR A 672 12.75 22.86 -19.68
CA THR A 672 11.89 22.07 -20.57
C THR A 672 11.76 22.77 -21.92
N LYS A 673 11.58 21.99 -22.98
CA LYS A 673 11.21 22.47 -24.32
C LYS A 673 9.77 22.97 -24.31
N SER A 674 8.86 22.25 -23.67
CA SER A 674 7.44 22.63 -23.55
C SER A 674 7.22 23.72 -22.51
N ASP A 675 6.15 24.49 -22.71
CA ASP A 675 5.72 25.52 -21.76
C ASP A 675 5.28 24.88 -20.42
N PRO A 676 5.70 25.42 -19.26
CA PRO A 676 5.29 24.92 -17.96
C PRO A 676 3.77 24.81 -17.76
N ASP A 677 2.97 25.67 -18.39
CA ASP A 677 1.51 25.59 -18.28
C ASP A 677 0.94 24.39 -19.06
N VAL A 678 1.56 24.00 -20.18
CA VAL A 678 1.23 22.76 -20.92
C VAL A 678 1.58 21.53 -20.08
N ILE A 679 2.74 21.53 -19.42
CA ILE A 679 3.16 20.46 -18.51
C ILE A 679 2.16 20.30 -17.36
N LEU A 680 1.75 21.41 -16.75
CA LEU A 680 0.77 21.41 -15.67
C LEU A 680 -0.62 20.96 -16.14
N GLU A 681 -1.07 21.40 -17.31
CA GLU A 681 -2.34 20.95 -17.89
C GLU A 681 -2.35 19.43 -18.09
N LEU A 682 -1.33 18.90 -18.77
CA LEU A 682 -1.22 17.46 -19.01
C LEU A 682 -1.11 16.65 -17.71
N SER A 683 -0.39 17.18 -16.71
CA SER A 683 -0.31 16.56 -15.38
C SER A 683 -1.69 16.41 -14.74
N ARG A 684 -2.52 17.47 -14.79
CA ARG A 684 -3.87 17.49 -14.21
C ARG A 684 -4.82 16.56 -14.94
N LEU A 685 -4.82 16.59 -16.28
CA LEU A 685 -5.63 15.71 -17.10
C LEU A 685 -5.31 14.24 -16.85
N LEU A 686 -4.02 13.89 -16.89
CA LEU A 686 -3.58 12.53 -16.64
C LEU A 686 -3.96 12.07 -15.22
N ALA A 687 -3.69 12.91 -14.21
CA ALA A 687 -4.02 12.60 -12.82
C ALA A 687 -5.52 12.32 -12.64
N PHE A 688 -6.38 13.13 -13.25
CA PHE A 688 -7.82 12.95 -13.20
C PHE A 688 -8.26 11.62 -13.83
N GLU A 689 -7.77 11.30 -15.03
CA GLU A 689 -8.14 10.07 -15.75
C GLU A 689 -7.68 8.81 -15.01
N VAL A 690 -6.44 8.80 -14.49
CA VAL A 690 -5.96 7.66 -13.71
C VAL A 690 -6.67 7.58 -12.35
N HIS A 691 -7.05 8.71 -11.74
CA HIS A 691 -7.77 8.72 -10.47
C HIS A 691 -9.22 8.25 -10.64
N LEU A 692 -9.89 8.58 -11.75
CA LEU A 692 -11.20 8.05 -12.12
C LEU A 692 -11.21 6.53 -12.28
N LYS A 693 -10.11 5.98 -12.79
CA LYS A 693 -9.93 4.54 -12.96
C LYS A 693 -9.36 3.84 -11.72
N GLU A 694 -9.14 4.56 -10.63
CA GLU A 694 -8.52 4.05 -9.39
C GLU A 694 -7.14 3.43 -9.63
N ILE A 695 -6.37 4.05 -10.54
CA ILE A 695 -5.02 3.64 -10.96
C ILE A 695 -4.00 4.61 -10.36
N ARG A 696 -2.94 4.05 -9.76
CA ARG A 696 -1.77 4.82 -9.25
C ARG A 696 -0.48 4.60 -10.02
N SER A 697 -0.41 3.46 -10.71
CA SER A 697 0.76 2.99 -11.43
C SER A 697 0.32 2.62 -12.84
N PHE A 698 1.02 3.15 -13.84
CA PHE A 698 0.65 3.00 -15.25
C PHE A 698 1.89 3.06 -16.14
N SER A 699 1.82 2.39 -17.30
CA SER A 699 2.84 2.56 -18.34
C SER A 699 2.68 3.91 -19.06
N LEU A 700 3.75 4.43 -19.67
CA LEU A 700 3.66 5.64 -20.51
C LEU A 700 2.72 5.45 -21.71
N ASN A 701 2.64 4.23 -22.25
CA ASN A 701 1.68 3.90 -23.31
C ASN A 701 0.24 4.02 -22.82
N THR A 702 -0.04 3.55 -21.60
CA THR A 702 -1.34 3.72 -20.96
C THR A 702 -1.63 5.21 -20.76
N ALA A 703 -0.69 5.99 -20.23
CA ALA A 703 -0.86 7.43 -20.06
C ALA A 703 -1.18 8.14 -21.38
N LYS A 704 -0.42 7.82 -22.44
CA LYS A 704 -0.66 8.33 -23.81
C LYS A 704 -2.06 7.98 -24.30
N SER A 705 -2.47 6.71 -24.16
CA SER A 705 -3.80 6.27 -24.61
C SER A 705 -4.94 7.00 -23.88
N LEU A 706 -4.80 7.21 -22.56
CA LEU A 706 -5.79 7.94 -21.76
C LEU A 706 -5.90 9.39 -22.23
N LEU A 707 -4.76 10.05 -22.47
CA LEU A 707 -4.72 11.44 -22.90
C LEU A 707 -5.24 11.64 -24.34
N MET A 708 -4.93 10.73 -25.25
CA MET A 708 -5.44 10.77 -26.64
C MET A 708 -6.95 10.63 -26.72
N ASN A 709 -7.55 9.84 -25.82
CA ASN A 709 -9.00 9.61 -25.78
C ASN A 709 -9.80 10.84 -25.31
N LEU A 710 -9.14 11.90 -24.81
CA LEU A 710 -9.80 13.11 -24.31
C LEU A 710 -10.33 14.04 -25.41
N ASN A 711 -10.19 13.67 -26.69
CA ASN A 711 -10.64 14.45 -27.85
C ASN A 711 -10.14 15.92 -27.83
N ARG A 712 -8.98 16.15 -27.20
CA ARG A 712 -8.26 17.43 -27.19
C ARG A 712 -7.06 17.31 -28.13
N ALA A 713 -6.87 18.30 -28.99
CA ALA A 713 -5.66 18.43 -29.81
C ALA A 713 -4.49 18.87 -28.93
N ILE A 714 -3.92 17.94 -28.18
CA ILE A 714 -2.71 18.18 -27.39
C ILE A 714 -1.53 17.95 -28.33
N GLU A 715 -0.84 19.01 -28.72
CA GLU A 715 0.36 18.90 -29.54
C GLU A 715 1.51 18.25 -28.74
N ASN A 716 2.27 17.37 -29.40
CA ASN A 716 3.49 16.77 -28.85
C ASN A 716 3.34 16.04 -27.50
N ILE A 717 2.25 15.28 -27.30
CA ILE A 717 2.00 14.47 -26.08
C ILE A 717 3.23 13.63 -25.69
N ASP A 718 3.91 13.02 -26.66
CA ASP A 718 5.10 12.21 -26.42
C ASP A 718 6.22 13.02 -25.76
N LEU A 719 6.50 14.22 -26.28
CA LEU A 719 7.51 15.11 -25.71
C LEU A 719 7.14 15.52 -24.29
N VAL A 720 5.88 15.90 -24.04
CA VAL A 720 5.48 16.34 -22.71
C VAL A 720 5.46 15.18 -21.72
N LEU A 721 5.07 13.97 -22.13
CA LEU A 721 5.15 12.77 -21.28
C LEU A 721 6.61 12.46 -20.91
N GLU A 722 7.54 12.58 -21.86
CA GLU A 722 8.98 12.48 -21.57
C GLU A 722 9.40 13.55 -20.56
N GLU A 723 8.99 14.81 -20.75
CA GLU A 723 9.33 15.93 -19.87
C GLU A 723 8.73 15.81 -18.46
N LEU A 724 7.53 15.22 -18.34
CA LEU A 724 6.90 14.90 -17.07
C LEU A 724 7.71 13.89 -16.25
N VAL A 725 8.39 12.95 -16.91
CA VAL A 725 9.32 12.03 -16.27
C VAL A 725 10.64 12.74 -15.97
N PHE A 726 11.21 13.39 -16.99
CA PHE A 726 12.45 14.14 -16.88
C PHE A 726 12.48 15.27 -17.92
N PRO A 727 12.67 16.54 -17.53
CA PRO A 727 13.28 16.98 -16.27
C PRO A 727 12.29 17.48 -15.20
N ALA A 728 10.97 17.44 -15.43
CA ALA A 728 10.00 17.96 -14.47
C ALA A 728 9.84 17.08 -13.23
N GLU A 729 10.13 15.77 -13.34
CA GLU A 729 10.04 14.79 -12.25
C GLU A 729 8.66 14.77 -11.56
N ILE A 730 7.60 15.02 -12.33
CA ILE A 730 6.21 14.91 -11.88
C ILE A 730 5.76 13.45 -11.89
N LEU A 731 6.21 12.69 -12.89
CA LEU A 731 6.02 11.25 -12.99
C LEU A 731 7.31 10.54 -12.58
N ILE A 732 7.22 9.67 -11.57
CA ILE A 732 8.35 8.94 -11.02
C ILE A 732 8.22 7.46 -11.40
N PRO A 733 9.30 6.81 -11.87
CA PRO A 733 9.29 5.39 -12.14
C PRO A 733 9.19 4.57 -10.85
N ASN A 734 8.33 3.56 -10.89
CA ASN A 734 8.09 2.58 -9.84
C ASN A 734 9.07 1.40 -9.96
N SER A 735 9.21 0.63 -8.88
CA SER A 735 10.06 -0.57 -8.85
C SER A 735 9.71 -1.64 -9.91
N ASN A 736 8.47 -1.61 -10.43
CA ASN A 736 7.98 -2.53 -11.45
C ASN A 736 8.19 -2.02 -12.89
N GLY A 737 8.83 -0.86 -13.08
CA GLY A 737 9.06 -0.25 -14.39
C GLY A 737 7.89 0.60 -14.93
N GLU A 738 6.78 0.69 -14.19
CA GLU A 738 5.69 1.62 -14.48
C GLU A 738 5.95 3.01 -13.87
N TYR A 739 5.02 3.94 -14.02
CA TYR A 739 5.12 5.32 -13.54
C TYR A 739 3.94 5.69 -12.66
N GLY A 740 4.14 6.63 -11.75
CA GLY A 740 3.07 7.27 -10.98
C GLY A 740 3.49 8.65 -10.49
N PHE A 741 2.57 9.37 -9.83
CA PHE A 741 2.80 10.75 -9.38
C PHE A 741 3.70 10.88 -8.13
N GLY A 742 4.47 9.86 -7.76
CA GLY A 742 5.30 9.86 -6.54
C GLY A 742 4.52 9.54 -5.25
N HIS A 743 3.35 10.17 -5.04
CA HIS A 743 2.51 9.99 -3.85
C HIS A 743 1.02 10.21 -4.16
N LEU A 744 0.09 9.53 -3.46
CA LEU A 744 -1.35 9.68 -3.76
C LEU A 744 -1.83 11.12 -3.63
N ARG A 745 -1.38 11.83 -2.59
CA ARG A 745 -1.76 13.24 -2.38
C ARG A 745 -1.45 14.14 -3.57
N PHE A 746 -0.40 13.83 -4.34
CA PHE A 746 -0.06 14.56 -5.55
C PHE A 746 -1.07 14.30 -6.67
N GLN A 747 -1.47 13.04 -6.85
CA GLN A 747 -2.54 12.66 -7.77
C GLN A 747 -3.90 13.23 -7.34
N GLU A 748 -4.27 13.11 -6.06
CA GLU A 748 -5.50 13.67 -5.48
C GLU A 748 -5.57 15.19 -5.67
N TYR A 749 -4.48 15.91 -5.40
CA TYR A 749 -4.40 17.35 -5.63
C TYR A 749 -4.60 17.70 -7.11
N LEU A 750 -3.84 17.10 -8.03
CA LEU A 750 -3.96 17.37 -9.46
C LEU A 750 -5.36 17.04 -10.00
N ALA A 751 -5.94 15.92 -9.57
CA ALA A 751 -7.30 15.53 -9.90
C ALA A 751 -8.34 16.53 -9.34
N SER A 752 -8.13 17.05 -8.13
CA SER A 752 -8.99 18.09 -7.55
C SER A 752 -8.96 19.40 -8.35
N VAL A 753 -7.81 19.75 -8.92
CA VAL A 753 -7.69 20.94 -9.78
C VAL A 753 -8.42 20.70 -11.10
N GLU A 754 -8.23 19.55 -11.75
CA GLU A 754 -8.97 19.23 -12.98
C GLU A 754 -10.48 19.16 -12.76
N LEU A 755 -10.92 18.68 -11.60
CA LEU A 755 -12.34 18.64 -11.23
C LEU A 755 -12.99 20.04 -11.29
N SER A 756 -12.26 21.11 -10.96
CA SER A 756 -12.74 22.50 -11.08
C SER A 756 -12.92 22.99 -12.52
N HIS A 757 -12.33 22.29 -13.49
CA HIS A 757 -12.47 22.62 -14.91
C HIS A 757 -13.59 21.82 -15.61
N LYS A 758 -14.19 20.84 -14.95
CA LYS A 758 -15.28 20.03 -15.50
C LYS A 758 -16.61 20.67 -15.08
N LYS A 759 -17.43 21.10 -16.05
CA LYS A 759 -18.77 21.69 -15.79
C LYS A 759 -19.93 20.71 -15.97
N SER A 760 -19.72 19.57 -16.63
CA SER A 760 -20.79 18.64 -17.06
C SER A 760 -20.55 17.19 -16.61
N PHE A 761 -19.70 16.98 -15.61
CA PHE A 761 -19.37 15.64 -15.12
C PHE A 761 -20.43 15.15 -14.12
N SER A 762 -20.83 13.87 -14.17
CA SER A 762 -21.77 13.30 -13.20
C SER A 762 -21.01 12.94 -11.93
N TYR A 763 -21.23 13.70 -10.86
CA TYR A 763 -20.43 13.61 -9.65
C TYR A 763 -20.94 12.59 -8.62
N SER A 764 -22.11 11.99 -8.83
CA SER A 764 -22.80 11.15 -7.85
C SER A 764 -22.03 9.89 -7.43
N LYS A 765 -21.14 9.41 -8.30
CA LYS A 765 -20.26 8.28 -8.01
C LYS A 765 -19.02 8.66 -7.21
N LEU A 766 -18.58 9.93 -7.29
CA LEU A 766 -17.37 10.38 -6.62
C LEU A 766 -17.56 10.50 -5.11
N ILE A 767 -18.66 11.13 -4.67
CA ILE A 767 -18.92 11.37 -3.24
C ILE A 767 -19.05 10.07 -2.45
N LYS A 768 -19.64 9.04 -3.08
CA LYS A 768 -19.81 7.71 -2.48
C LYS A 768 -18.51 6.90 -2.43
N SER A 769 -17.49 7.29 -3.20
CA SER A 769 -16.21 6.58 -3.22
C SER A 769 -15.28 7.11 -2.14
N GLY A 770 -14.84 6.22 -1.24
CA GLY A 770 -13.80 6.54 -0.26
C GLY A 770 -12.49 7.01 -0.91
N TRP A 771 -12.22 6.59 -2.15
CA TRP A 771 -11.06 6.99 -2.94
C TRP A 771 -11.03 8.49 -3.29
N TRP A 772 -12.20 9.08 -3.56
CA TRP A 772 -12.33 10.49 -3.96
C TRP A 772 -12.50 11.45 -2.78
N ARG A 773 -12.68 10.92 -1.57
CA ARG A 773 -12.91 11.71 -0.34
C ARG A 773 -11.92 12.86 -0.18
N ASP A 774 -10.64 12.55 -0.28
CA ASP A 774 -9.56 13.52 -0.10
C ASP A 774 -9.43 14.52 -1.26
N SER A 775 -9.66 14.07 -2.50
CA SER A 775 -9.70 14.92 -3.69
C SER A 775 -10.85 15.94 -3.61
N ILE A 776 -12.00 15.57 -3.06
CA ILE A 776 -13.14 16.48 -2.83
C ILE A 776 -12.81 17.51 -1.75
N ILE A 777 -12.12 17.11 -0.68
CA ILE A 777 -11.67 18.05 0.36
C ILE A 777 -10.69 19.06 -0.25
N LEU A 778 -9.70 18.61 -1.02
CA LEU A 778 -8.74 19.49 -1.70
C LEU A 778 -9.44 20.42 -2.70
N TYR A 779 -10.44 19.93 -3.43
CA TYR A 779 -11.27 20.74 -4.32
C TYR A 779 -11.94 21.90 -3.58
N ALA A 780 -12.58 21.63 -2.43
CA ALA A 780 -13.26 22.64 -1.64
C ALA A 780 -12.32 23.73 -1.07
N GLN A 781 -11.01 23.48 -1.01
CA GLN A 781 -10.03 24.48 -0.55
C GLN A 781 -9.67 25.53 -1.60
N HIS A 782 -9.90 25.25 -2.89
CA HIS A 782 -9.57 26.18 -3.98
C HIS A 782 -10.72 26.51 -4.92
N SER A 783 -11.84 25.81 -4.81
CA SER A 783 -13.08 26.09 -5.51
C SER A 783 -14.17 26.61 -4.55
N ASN A 784 -14.90 27.64 -5.00
CA ASN A 784 -16.11 28.12 -4.34
C ASN A 784 -17.38 27.41 -4.85
N ASP A 785 -17.28 26.63 -5.93
CA ASP A 785 -18.40 25.91 -6.53
C ASP A 785 -18.61 24.55 -5.84
N VAL A 786 -19.10 24.57 -4.60
CA VAL A 786 -19.36 23.34 -3.83
C VAL A 786 -20.84 23.00 -3.71
N ASP A 787 -21.73 23.84 -4.26
CA ASP A 787 -23.19 23.63 -4.20
C ASP A 787 -23.58 22.28 -4.80
N TRP A 788 -22.92 21.83 -5.87
CA TRP A 788 -23.20 20.54 -6.49
C TRP A 788 -22.97 19.35 -5.54
N ILE A 789 -22.00 19.45 -4.61
CA ILE A 789 -21.71 18.40 -3.64
C ILE A 789 -22.88 18.24 -2.67
N ILE A 790 -23.39 19.38 -2.20
CA ILE A 790 -24.53 19.41 -1.28
C ILE A 790 -25.80 18.96 -2.00
N ASN A 791 -26.03 19.44 -3.23
CA ASN A 791 -27.19 19.06 -4.05
C ASN A 791 -27.24 17.54 -4.29
N ASP A 792 -26.13 16.94 -4.70
CA ASP A 792 -26.08 15.50 -4.98
C ASP A 792 -26.35 14.67 -3.72
N ALA A 793 -25.79 15.09 -2.57
CA ALA A 793 -26.03 14.43 -1.30
C ALA A 793 -27.49 14.48 -0.85
N GLN A 794 -28.16 15.62 -1.07
CA GLN A 794 -29.59 15.79 -0.78
C GLN A 794 -30.46 14.93 -1.70
N ILE A 795 -30.24 15.00 -3.02
CA ILE A 795 -31.07 14.29 -4.01
C ILE A 795 -30.96 12.78 -3.84
N ALA A 796 -29.78 12.28 -3.48
CA ALA A 796 -29.53 10.84 -3.36
C ALA A 796 -29.69 10.30 -1.92
N GLY A 797 -30.18 11.12 -0.97
CA GLY A 797 -30.56 10.70 0.38
C GLY A 797 -29.42 10.09 1.19
N TYR A 798 -28.24 10.69 1.18
CA TYR A 798 -27.08 10.18 1.92
C TYR A 798 -26.37 11.21 2.81
N VAL A 799 -27.01 12.34 3.11
CA VAL A 799 -26.48 13.42 3.94
C VAL A 799 -26.06 12.90 5.32
N THR A 800 -26.88 12.06 5.96
CA THR A 800 -26.56 11.45 7.25
C THR A 800 -25.30 10.58 7.17
N LYS A 801 -25.18 9.77 6.12
CA LYS A 801 -24.07 8.84 5.93
C LYS A 801 -22.73 9.55 5.71
N TYR A 802 -22.72 10.68 4.99
CA TYR A 802 -21.50 11.39 4.61
C TYR A 802 -21.32 12.75 5.29
N LYS A 803 -22.03 13.01 6.38
CA LYS A 803 -21.99 14.28 7.13
C LYS A 803 -20.58 14.81 7.41
N ASP A 804 -19.66 13.96 7.88
CA ASP A 804 -18.27 14.37 8.17
C ASP A 804 -17.53 14.91 6.93
N LEU A 805 -17.81 14.38 5.73
CA LEU A 805 -17.26 14.93 4.49
C LEU A 805 -17.87 16.29 4.17
N LEU A 806 -19.19 16.40 4.25
CA LEU A 806 -19.93 17.61 3.89
C LEU A 806 -19.57 18.78 4.83
N ASP A 807 -19.47 18.51 6.14
CA ASP A 807 -19.05 19.50 7.15
C ASP A 807 -17.63 20.00 6.86
N LYS A 808 -16.71 19.12 6.45
CA LYS A 808 -15.35 19.49 6.04
C LYS A 808 -15.36 20.36 4.78
N VAL A 809 -16.13 20.00 3.76
CA VAL A 809 -16.27 20.80 2.52
C VAL A 809 -16.77 22.21 2.83
N ILE A 810 -17.82 22.31 3.66
CA ILE A 810 -18.38 23.59 4.10
C ILE A 810 -17.37 24.41 4.90
N SER A 811 -16.55 23.77 5.73
CA SER A 811 -15.58 24.47 6.59
C SER A 811 -14.57 25.36 5.83
N PHE A 812 -14.33 25.06 4.55
CA PHE A 812 -13.42 25.83 3.67
C PHE A 812 -14.10 27.01 2.94
N GLN A 813 -15.43 27.12 2.98
CA GLN A 813 -16.17 28.16 2.28
C GLN A 813 -16.19 29.50 3.05
N THR A 814 -16.65 30.57 2.40
CA THR A 814 -16.86 31.87 3.06
C THR A 814 -17.93 31.78 4.14
N GLU A 815 -17.90 32.66 5.15
CA GLU A 815 -18.89 32.63 6.25
C GLU A 815 -20.34 32.79 5.77
N GLU A 816 -20.56 33.52 4.69
CA GLU A 816 -21.88 33.64 4.06
C GLU A 816 -22.34 32.32 3.43
N THR A 817 -21.51 31.71 2.58
CA THR A 817 -21.79 30.42 1.95
C THR A 817 -21.93 29.30 2.99
N LYS A 818 -21.10 29.31 4.04
CA LYS A 818 -21.19 28.35 5.15
C LYS A 818 -22.57 28.33 5.79
N LYS A 819 -23.11 29.50 6.14
CA LYS A 819 -24.44 29.61 6.74
C LYS A 819 -25.50 29.02 5.82
N LYS A 820 -25.47 29.40 4.53
CA LYS A 820 -26.42 28.90 3.52
C LYS A 820 -26.35 27.38 3.40
N LEU A 821 -25.17 26.80 3.21
CA LEU A 821 -25.00 25.36 3.01
C LEU A 821 -25.30 24.55 4.28
N THR A 822 -24.94 25.06 5.46
CA THR A 822 -25.23 24.40 6.75
C THR A 822 -26.74 24.30 6.98
N THR A 823 -27.50 25.36 6.69
CA THR A 823 -28.97 25.33 6.77
C THR A 823 -29.54 24.27 5.84
N ARG A 824 -29.04 24.18 4.59
CA ARG A 824 -29.50 23.17 3.62
C ARG A 824 -29.22 21.74 4.08
N ILE A 825 -28.04 21.48 4.65
CA ILE A 825 -27.71 20.17 5.24
C ILE A 825 -28.65 19.86 6.41
N ASN A 826 -28.91 20.82 7.30
CA ASN A 826 -29.77 20.58 8.46
C ASN A 826 -31.22 20.27 8.06
N ILE A 827 -31.74 20.92 7.01
CA ILE A 827 -33.06 20.61 6.44
C ILE A 827 -33.08 19.18 5.90
N ALA A 828 -32.12 18.81 5.05
CA ALA A 828 -32.07 17.46 4.50
C ALA A 828 -31.83 16.37 5.55
N LEU A 829 -31.10 16.67 6.63
CA LEU A 829 -30.96 15.77 7.78
C LEU A 829 -32.27 15.59 8.55
N ALA A 830 -33.15 16.60 8.56
CA ALA A 830 -34.48 16.46 9.14
C ALA A 830 -35.36 15.60 8.22
N ASP A 831 -35.32 15.83 6.91
CA ASP A 831 -36.08 15.08 5.91
C ASP A 831 -35.69 13.57 5.91
N GLU A 832 -34.39 13.26 5.91
CA GLU A 832 -33.89 11.88 6.02
C GLU A 832 -34.26 11.19 7.35
N ARG A 833 -34.48 11.96 8.43
CA ARG A 833 -34.94 11.40 9.72
C ARG A 833 -36.44 11.10 9.71
N VAL A 834 -37.23 11.94 9.06
CA VAL A 834 -38.69 11.75 8.93
C VAL A 834 -39.00 10.48 8.12
N GLU A 835 -38.23 10.18 7.05
CA GLU A 835 -38.37 8.91 6.31
C GLU A 835 -38.05 7.68 7.16
N PHE A 836 -37.09 7.78 8.08
CA PHE A 836 -36.73 6.68 8.99
C PHE A 836 -37.73 6.45 10.14
N ASP A 837 -38.42 7.51 10.59
CA ASP A 837 -39.48 7.41 11.59
C ASP A 837 -40.83 7.03 10.96
N SER A 838 -41.09 7.36 9.69
CA SER A 838 -42.33 6.99 8.98
C SER A 838 -42.44 5.51 8.61
N ASP A 839 -41.34 4.75 8.64
CA ASP A 839 -41.36 3.29 8.52
C ASP A 839 -41.74 2.58 9.84
N PHE A 840 -41.96 3.33 10.93
CA PHE A 840 -42.31 2.79 12.25
C PHE A 840 -43.69 3.20 12.80
N ASP A 841 -44.48 4.00 12.09
CA ASP A 841 -45.84 4.38 12.51
C ASP A 841 -46.89 4.02 11.45
N PHE A 842 -47.39 2.78 11.51
CA PHE A 842 -48.75 2.44 11.07
C PHE A 842 -49.32 1.31 11.93
N GLU A 843 -49.69 1.65 13.17
CA GLU A 843 -50.85 1.07 13.83
C GLU A 843 -51.66 2.22 14.44
N ILE A 844 -52.53 2.82 13.62
CA ILE A 844 -53.72 3.48 14.16
C ILE A 844 -54.86 2.50 14.01
N ASP A 845 -55.27 2.03 15.17
CA ASP A 845 -56.42 1.23 15.52
C ASP A 845 -57.71 2.00 15.15
N GLU A 846 -58.50 1.50 14.19
CA GLU A 846 -59.92 1.86 14.07
C GLU A 846 -60.72 0.62 13.67
N SER A 847 -61.14 -0.15 14.68
CA SER A 847 -62.36 -0.94 14.62
C SER A 847 -63.53 -0.15 15.19
N ASP A 848 -64.67 -0.26 14.51
CA ASP A 848 -66.05 0.04 14.91
C ASP A 848 -66.54 1.48 14.76
N ASN A 849 -67.30 1.74 13.68
CA ASN A 849 -68.76 1.69 13.81
C ASN A 849 -69.50 1.73 12.46
N ASP A 850 -70.54 0.90 12.41
CA ASP A 850 -71.60 0.85 11.41
C ASP A 850 -72.36 2.18 11.23
N ASN A 851 -73.00 2.25 10.06
CA ASN A 851 -74.31 2.83 9.73
C ASN A 851 -74.40 4.11 8.89
N ASP A 852 -75.10 3.89 7.77
CA ASP A 852 -76.15 4.72 7.15
C ASP A 852 -75.80 6.02 6.40
N LYS A 853 -76.16 5.95 5.10
CA LYS A 853 -76.97 6.91 4.32
C LYS A 853 -76.41 8.28 3.89
N ASN A 854 -76.50 8.41 2.55
CA ASN A 854 -77.09 9.50 1.77
C ASN A 854 -76.40 10.88 1.67
N ASP A 855 -76.47 11.35 0.41
CA ASP A 855 -76.45 12.73 -0.07
C ASP A 855 -75.15 13.50 0.17
N GLY A 856 -74.47 14.07 -0.82
CA GLY A 856 -74.85 14.58 -2.13
C GLY A 856 -73.98 15.83 -2.35
N MET A 857 -73.70 16.18 -3.62
CA MET A 857 -73.39 17.55 -4.13
C MET A 857 -72.34 18.41 -3.37
N LEU A 858 -71.41 19.18 -3.92
CA LEU A 858 -71.12 19.78 -5.22
C LEU A 858 -70.06 20.87 -4.89
N PHE A 859 -69.24 21.26 -5.88
CA PHE A 859 -68.49 22.55 -5.95
C PHE A 859 -67.41 22.78 -4.87
N GLU A 860 -66.32 23.53 -5.05
CA GLU A 860 -65.80 24.42 -6.10
C GLU A 860 -64.30 24.63 -5.82
N GLN A 861 -63.54 25.07 -6.83
CA GLN A 861 -62.15 25.51 -6.75
C GLN A 861 -62.00 26.87 -5.99
N PRO A 862 -60.91 27.65 -6.19
CA PRO A 862 -59.60 27.61 -5.53
C PRO A 862 -59.30 28.97 -4.81
N ASN A 863 -58.11 29.13 -4.21
CA ASN A 863 -57.27 30.36 -4.19
C ASN A 863 -56.27 30.29 -3.01
N GLU A 864 -54.96 30.40 -3.19
CA GLU A 864 -54.10 31.55 -3.59
C GLU A 864 -53.51 32.30 -2.37
N TYR A 865 -52.18 32.51 -2.40
CA TYR A 865 -51.30 33.34 -1.54
C TYR A 865 -51.05 32.82 -0.10
N PHE A 866 -49.82 32.61 0.38
CA PHE A 866 -48.55 33.36 0.25
C PHE A 866 -47.34 32.43 0.40
#